data_AF-A0A1I3XHK6-F1
#
_entry.id   AF-A0A1I3XHK6-F1
#
_cell.length_a   1.000
_cell.length_b   1.000
_cell.length_c   1.000
_cell.angle_alpha   90.00
_cell.angle_beta   90.00
_cell.angle_gamma   90.00
#
_symmetry.space_group_name_H-M   'P 1'
#
loop_
_entity.id
_entity.type
_entity.pdbx_description
1 polymer ?
#
loop_
_entity_poly.entity_id
_entity_poly.type
_entity_poly.pdbx_seq_one_letter_code
_entity_poly.pdbx_strand_id
1 'polypeptide(L)'
;MFFDTTTMQAGMEGRLADTMGFEGGWNDRLLDLLPFGPDDATAGSESELQVAVMGSPDCVDLPLRIRESSFYQNVARRTVAGDTSSHTLLELERYLEAGPDAVWENSWVRFPLDRLNTFARHTLERDLLADKSDPASGRRKDSADFFFVRDGEDWLRIPISYLLKLSLADLAGSGVTSEVRRLAESFLAHFLNDNTSPETFSFYPVPMDDAFQGGRGIARETSQRFLLSQLLLDHANEGFGLLEHGQQAMIYFAPLPPARQKRLNEIIPDAHYRELFMNPCLSGWDRGEAKKEYMGLCHRMLSRSQLNTIAKLRESGILTNNLVVLPNTSNTCLANNGTHISLGSKRLGELLRAKGDFGVTEEKYLGDLVIKIVEHFLPLFVGTYSAAPMRMDFEDFHPEKALGFLPHELDYTHLRMIWRRWKKKAKLKVCGRPLTPFGPPLMDRTIARIFGLRGDFIPDFRLLDYMTTLMSTHRCAALDGEVGNDLRLKRDLAAMGVFHESMSTYLLYKQRSFEVMGFSGFEGRFYSLFDSLEADMRPAARLQQFLSALACKLVLSGRVSRSSIPDSPEVESERRQIFFATAINLPTFFVRRDSGNALLLDLVSRASGVRGSHRYPGNLRVHVQEYRKALLDFIESEGRDVIELFGAGELLRDLRARITDPELGAGGKLTRRILKHVGARTPLALRAQDFNMGAEDVYRGELRTAHLAEALDYLLEDCQTVKDFGCLPARFCRTGLPALLGGRDIMEFAREARTELKRTGELGGCRPVLIQLLLLIIGMHGENARISRPAA
;
A
#
# COMPACT_ATOMS: atom_id res chain seq x y z
N MET A 1 7.73 42.53 9.63
CA MET A 1 7.81 42.24 11.08
C MET A 1 7.85 40.73 11.21
N PHE A 2 9.05 40.16 11.21
CA PHE A 2 9.25 38.73 11.48
C PHE A 2 9.17 38.58 13.00
N PHE A 3 8.04 38.13 13.52
CA PHE A 3 8.02 37.64 14.89
C PHE A 3 8.91 36.41 14.95
N ASP A 4 9.82 36.42 15.90
CA ASP A 4 10.79 35.37 16.16
C ASP A 4 10.04 34.11 16.66
N THR A 5 9.59 33.26 15.73
CA THR A 5 8.87 32.00 16.01
C THR A 5 9.72 31.01 16.80
N THR A 6 11.05 31.22 16.84
CA THR A 6 11.99 30.37 17.57
C THR A 6 11.80 30.49 19.08
N THR A 7 11.29 31.63 19.58
CA THR A 7 11.04 31.84 21.02
C THR A 7 9.73 31.24 21.51
N MET A 8 8.73 31.05 20.63
CA MET A 8 7.44 30.41 21.00
C MET A 8 7.53 28.88 21.11
N GLN A 9 8.51 28.25 20.45
CA GLN A 9 8.70 26.79 20.44
C GLN A 9 9.65 26.30 21.55
N ALA A 10 10.46 27.18 22.13
CA ALA A 10 11.30 26.83 23.27
C ALA A 10 10.40 26.46 24.48
N GLY A 11 10.48 25.20 24.92
CA GLY A 11 9.66 24.69 26.02
C GLY A 11 8.34 24.04 25.60
N MET A 12 8.09 23.83 24.30
CA MET A 12 6.92 23.08 23.82
C MET A 12 6.90 21.65 24.35
N GLU A 13 8.06 20.99 24.48
CA GLU A 13 8.14 19.64 25.06
C GLU A 13 7.72 19.62 26.53
N GLY A 14 8.13 20.64 27.29
CA GLY A 14 7.71 20.80 28.69
C GLY A 14 6.21 21.02 28.77
N ARG A 15 5.66 21.92 27.95
CA ARG A 15 4.22 22.14 27.86
C ARG A 15 3.47 20.87 27.48
N LEU A 16 3.95 20.12 26.50
CA LEU A 16 3.35 18.85 26.08
C LEU A 16 3.36 17.83 27.23
N ALA A 17 4.49 17.69 27.93
CA ALA A 17 4.59 16.82 29.09
C ALA A 17 3.59 17.24 30.18
N ASP A 18 3.53 18.53 30.53
CA ASP A 18 2.63 19.07 31.55
C ASP A 18 1.15 18.84 31.17
N THR A 19 0.76 19.27 29.96
CA THR A 19 -0.62 19.13 29.46
C THR A 19 -1.06 17.66 29.35
N MET A 20 -0.13 16.75 29.06
CA MET A 20 -0.41 15.32 28.95
C MET A 20 -0.26 14.58 30.29
N GLY A 21 0.08 15.27 31.37
CA GLY A 21 0.15 14.73 32.73
C GLY A 21 1.46 13.99 33.06
N PHE A 22 2.56 14.29 32.36
CA PHE A 22 3.90 13.71 32.55
C PHE A 22 4.84 14.62 33.38
N GLU A 23 4.27 15.44 34.29
CA GLU A 23 5.02 16.34 35.17
C GLU A 23 5.98 15.57 36.11
N GLY A 24 7.18 16.13 36.38
CA GLY A 24 8.05 15.66 37.46
C GLY A 24 8.96 14.45 37.17
N GLY A 25 9.07 14.04 35.91
CA GLY A 25 9.98 12.97 35.47
C GLY A 25 9.29 11.60 35.30
N TRP A 26 9.82 10.81 34.37
CA TRP A 26 9.23 9.54 33.95
C TRP A 26 9.15 8.51 35.09
N ASN A 27 7.96 7.95 35.35
CA ASN A 27 7.73 6.91 36.36
C ASN A 27 6.65 5.92 35.90
N ASP A 28 6.56 4.76 36.57
CA ASP A 28 5.71 3.64 36.14
C ASP A 28 4.20 3.98 36.09
N ARG A 29 3.72 4.93 36.90
CA ARG A 29 2.30 5.35 36.89
C ARG A 29 1.93 6.17 35.65
N LEU A 30 2.92 6.69 34.93
CA LEU A 30 2.72 7.47 33.70
C LEU A 30 2.61 6.57 32.46
N LEU A 31 2.96 5.29 32.57
CA LEU A 31 2.91 4.33 31.45
C LEU A 31 1.48 4.10 30.96
N ASP A 32 0.52 4.06 31.88
CA ASP A 32 -0.91 3.90 31.56
C ASP A 32 -1.47 5.11 30.79
N LEU A 33 -0.79 6.26 30.86
CA LEU A 33 -1.14 7.50 30.18
C LEU A 33 -0.46 7.64 28.81
N LEU A 34 0.37 6.68 28.39
CA LEU A 34 1.15 6.77 27.17
C LEU A 34 0.26 6.61 25.92
N PRO A 35 0.25 7.59 24.99
CA PRO A 35 -0.42 7.40 23.71
C PRO A 35 0.08 6.16 22.98
N PHE A 36 -0.86 5.48 22.33
CA PHE A 36 -0.68 4.22 21.62
C PHE A 36 -0.30 3.02 22.49
N GLY A 37 -0.40 3.12 23.83
CA GLY A 37 -0.36 1.96 24.72
C GLY A 37 -1.43 0.90 24.39
N PRO A 38 -1.37 -0.30 24.99
CA PRO A 38 -2.28 -1.42 24.68
C PRO A 38 -3.77 -1.03 24.70
N ASP A 39 -4.22 -0.32 25.73
CA ASP A 39 -5.65 0.04 25.88
C ASP A 39 -6.04 1.35 25.17
N ASP A 40 -5.05 2.11 24.70
CA ASP A 40 -5.25 3.42 24.05
C ASP A 40 -5.42 3.30 22.53
N ALA A 41 -4.75 2.34 21.91
CA ALA A 41 -4.67 2.27 20.46
C ALA A 41 -5.88 1.57 19.82
N THR A 42 -6.26 2.08 18.66
CA THR A 42 -7.11 1.39 17.67
C THR A 42 -6.38 1.32 16.34
N ALA A 43 -6.70 0.35 15.50
CA ALA A 43 -6.12 0.20 14.18
C ALA A 43 -7.20 0.04 13.09
N GLY A 44 -6.90 0.55 11.91
CA GLY A 44 -7.61 0.25 10.66
C GLY A 44 -6.59 0.02 9.54
N SER A 45 -7.01 -0.66 8.48
CA SER A 45 -6.16 -0.90 7.31
C SER A 45 -6.88 -0.50 6.04
N GLU A 46 -6.11 0.06 5.11
CA GLU A 46 -6.50 0.33 3.74
C GLU A 46 -5.67 -0.63 2.86
N SER A 47 -6.31 -1.31 1.92
CA SER A 47 -5.65 -2.28 1.05
C SER A 47 -6.02 -2.04 -0.40
N GLU A 48 -5.01 -1.78 -1.22
CA GLU A 48 -5.17 -1.76 -2.67
C GLU A 48 -4.92 -3.17 -3.21
N LEU A 49 -5.99 -3.78 -3.74
CA LEU A 49 -5.96 -5.13 -4.31
C LEU A 49 -5.54 -5.07 -5.78
N GLN A 50 -5.09 -6.18 -6.35
CA GLN A 50 -4.94 -6.33 -7.80
C GLN A 50 -6.12 -7.12 -8.36
N VAL A 51 -6.54 -6.77 -9.58
CA VAL A 51 -7.63 -7.46 -10.27
C VAL A 51 -7.25 -7.87 -11.68
N ALA A 52 -7.95 -8.87 -12.19
CA ALA A 52 -7.87 -9.31 -13.56
C ALA A 52 -9.18 -9.93 -14.04
N VAL A 53 -9.40 -9.93 -15.35
CA VAL A 53 -10.44 -10.71 -16.01
C VAL A 53 -9.78 -11.76 -16.88
N MET A 54 -10.08 -13.04 -16.65
CA MET A 54 -9.68 -14.12 -17.52
C MET A 54 -10.71 -14.32 -18.62
N GLY A 55 -10.25 -14.59 -19.84
CA GLY A 55 -11.11 -14.93 -20.97
C GLY A 55 -10.49 -14.60 -22.32
N SER A 56 -11.17 -15.04 -23.37
CA SER A 56 -10.78 -14.76 -24.75
C SER A 56 -10.73 -13.25 -25.01
N PRO A 57 -9.78 -12.75 -25.83
CA PRO A 57 -9.71 -11.34 -26.22
C PRO A 57 -10.99 -10.80 -26.88
N ASP A 58 -11.89 -11.67 -27.34
CA ASP A 58 -13.15 -11.28 -27.98
C ASP A 58 -14.31 -11.13 -26.98
N CYS A 59 -14.14 -11.58 -25.73
CA CYS A 59 -15.14 -11.50 -24.67
C CYS A 59 -14.80 -10.45 -23.60
N VAL A 60 -13.51 -10.17 -23.39
CA VAL A 60 -13.01 -9.32 -22.29
C VAL A 60 -12.92 -7.85 -22.71
N ASP A 61 -13.26 -6.93 -21.80
CA ASP A 61 -13.34 -5.49 -22.10
C ASP A 61 -12.02 -4.87 -22.59
N LEU A 62 -10.92 -5.03 -21.84
CA LEU A 62 -9.64 -4.40 -22.15
C LEU A 62 -9.14 -4.63 -23.60
N PRO A 63 -9.03 -5.89 -24.09
CA PRO A 63 -8.59 -6.13 -25.47
C PRO A 63 -9.55 -5.56 -26.53
N LEU A 64 -10.86 -5.61 -26.28
CA LEU A 64 -11.86 -5.00 -27.16
C LEU A 64 -11.71 -3.47 -27.20
N ARG A 65 -11.56 -2.83 -26.05
CA ARG A 65 -11.36 -1.37 -25.94
C ARG A 65 -10.08 -0.91 -26.61
N ILE A 66 -9.00 -1.68 -26.53
CA ILE A 66 -7.77 -1.39 -27.28
C ILE A 66 -8.04 -1.41 -28.79
N ARG A 67 -8.70 -2.46 -29.31
CA ARG A 67 -9.01 -2.60 -30.75
C ARG A 67 -9.96 -1.52 -31.27
N GLU A 68 -10.95 -1.15 -30.47
CA GLU A 68 -11.95 -0.11 -30.78
C GLU A 68 -11.39 1.31 -30.67
N SER A 69 -10.22 1.49 -30.03
CA SER A 69 -9.66 2.80 -29.78
C SER A 69 -9.28 3.55 -31.06
N SER A 70 -9.47 4.87 -31.03
CA SER A 70 -8.99 5.75 -32.11
C SER A 70 -7.48 5.67 -32.28
N PHE A 71 -6.74 5.43 -31.19
CA PHE A 71 -5.29 5.24 -31.22
C PHE A 71 -4.90 4.03 -32.07
N TYR A 72 -5.47 2.85 -31.79
CA TYR A 72 -5.20 1.63 -32.56
C TYR A 72 -5.55 1.81 -34.05
N GLN A 73 -6.74 2.34 -34.34
CA GLN A 73 -7.18 2.60 -35.72
C GLN A 73 -6.26 3.58 -36.46
N ASN A 74 -5.72 4.59 -35.77
CA ASN A 74 -4.78 5.55 -36.36
C ASN A 74 -3.40 4.93 -36.62
N VAL A 75 -2.87 4.14 -35.68
CA VAL A 75 -1.60 3.42 -35.84
C VAL A 75 -1.70 2.41 -36.98
N ALA A 76 -2.79 1.66 -37.07
CA ALA A 76 -3.03 0.71 -38.16
C ALA A 76 -3.09 1.41 -39.52
N ARG A 77 -3.87 2.49 -39.66
CA ARG A 77 -3.96 3.27 -40.91
C ARG A 77 -2.62 3.87 -41.34
N ARG A 78 -1.87 4.48 -40.41
CA ARG A 78 -0.54 5.05 -40.69
C ARG A 78 0.49 3.99 -41.10
N THR A 79 0.42 2.80 -40.50
CA THR A 79 1.30 1.69 -40.86
C THR A 79 1.01 1.21 -42.29
N VAL A 80 -0.26 1.07 -42.66
CA VAL A 80 -0.65 0.71 -44.04
C VAL A 80 -0.25 1.77 -45.05
N ALA A 81 -0.35 3.05 -44.69
CA ALA A 81 0.07 4.18 -45.54
C ALA A 81 1.60 4.30 -45.67
N GLY A 82 2.38 3.63 -44.82
CA GLY A 82 3.84 3.74 -44.77
C GLY A 82 4.36 4.96 -44.00
N ASP A 83 3.49 5.68 -43.28
CA ASP A 83 3.84 6.91 -42.54
C ASP A 83 4.60 6.62 -41.23
N THR A 84 4.52 5.41 -40.70
CA THR A 84 5.18 4.99 -39.45
C THR A 84 5.72 3.57 -39.55
N SER A 85 6.67 3.21 -38.69
CA SER A 85 7.15 1.83 -38.60
C SER A 85 6.02 0.91 -38.09
N SER A 86 6.01 -0.34 -38.58
CA SER A 86 5.06 -1.37 -38.14
C SER A 86 5.32 -1.87 -36.72
N HIS A 87 6.42 -1.46 -36.07
CA HIS A 87 6.83 -1.95 -34.77
C HIS A 87 5.75 -1.78 -33.70
N THR A 88 5.20 -0.57 -33.53
CA THR A 88 4.17 -0.31 -32.52
C THR A 88 2.90 -1.14 -32.77
N LEU A 89 2.49 -1.29 -34.03
CA LEU A 89 1.33 -2.12 -34.38
C LEU A 89 1.60 -3.59 -34.04
N LEU A 90 2.75 -4.13 -34.46
CA LEU A 90 3.15 -5.51 -34.17
C LEU A 90 3.27 -5.77 -32.66
N GLU A 91 3.71 -4.79 -31.86
CA GLU A 91 3.76 -4.93 -30.42
C GLU A 91 2.39 -4.94 -29.76
N LEU A 92 1.45 -4.13 -30.26
CA LEU A 92 0.05 -4.14 -29.83
C LEU A 92 -0.64 -5.45 -30.24
N GLU A 93 -0.46 -5.90 -31.48
CA GLU A 93 -0.99 -7.18 -31.96
C GLU A 93 -0.45 -8.32 -31.11
N ARG A 94 0.86 -8.38 -30.86
CA ARG A 94 1.48 -9.36 -29.96
C ARG A 94 1.01 -9.26 -28.50
N TYR A 95 0.56 -8.09 -28.05
CA TYR A 95 -0.05 -7.93 -26.72
C TYR A 95 -1.48 -8.50 -26.69
N LEU A 96 -2.21 -8.37 -27.79
CA LEU A 96 -3.58 -8.83 -27.98
C LEU A 96 -3.68 -10.30 -28.41
N GLU A 97 -2.59 -10.87 -28.95
CA GLU A 97 -2.43 -12.29 -29.23
C GLU A 97 -2.41 -13.09 -27.92
N ALA A 98 -3.55 -13.67 -27.56
CA ALA A 98 -3.68 -14.47 -26.36
C ALA A 98 -4.70 -15.60 -26.56
N GLY A 99 -4.53 -16.68 -25.79
CA GLY A 99 -5.43 -17.85 -25.83
C GLY A 99 -6.78 -17.61 -25.11
N PRO A 100 -7.64 -18.63 -25.06
CA PRO A 100 -8.96 -18.53 -24.42
C PRO A 100 -8.90 -18.23 -22.90
N ASP A 101 -7.84 -18.65 -22.22
CA ASP A 101 -7.65 -18.45 -20.77
C ASP A 101 -6.70 -17.28 -20.46
N ALA A 102 -6.63 -16.30 -21.38
CA ALA A 102 -5.76 -15.15 -21.23
C ALA A 102 -6.18 -14.28 -20.03
N VAL A 103 -5.19 -13.77 -19.29
CA VAL A 103 -5.43 -12.92 -18.13
C VAL A 103 -5.26 -11.45 -18.51
N TRP A 104 -6.29 -10.63 -18.29
CA TRP A 104 -6.29 -9.20 -18.61
C TRP A 104 -6.35 -8.39 -17.32
N GLU A 105 -5.20 -7.97 -16.82
CA GLU A 105 -5.09 -7.26 -15.56
C GLU A 105 -5.75 -5.88 -15.63
N ASN A 106 -6.48 -5.51 -14.58
CA ASN A 106 -7.25 -4.26 -14.49
C ASN A 106 -8.28 -4.05 -15.61
N SER A 107 -8.67 -5.11 -16.33
CA SER A 107 -9.81 -5.06 -17.26
C SER A 107 -11.12 -4.86 -16.52
N TRP A 108 -12.07 -4.19 -17.18
CA TRP A 108 -13.46 -4.12 -16.73
C TRP A 108 -14.19 -5.42 -17.10
N VAL A 109 -15.33 -5.65 -16.45
CA VAL A 109 -16.24 -6.74 -16.76
C VAL A 109 -17.44 -6.22 -17.55
N ARG A 110 -18.07 -7.10 -18.33
CA ARG A 110 -19.25 -6.80 -19.16
C ARG A 110 -20.36 -7.81 -18.91
N PHE A 111 -21.60 -7.37 -18.66
CA PHE A 111 -22.73 -8.28 -18.45
C PHE A 111 -24.09 -7.64 -18.77
N PRO A 112 -25.15 -8.44 -19.02
CA PRO A 112 -26.50 -7.92 -19.26
C PRO A 112 -27.06 -7.15 -18.05
N LEU A 113 -27.68 -5.99 -18.29
CA LEU A 113 -28.20 -5.12 -17.23
C LEU A 113 -29.36 -5.74 -16.44
N ASP A 114 -30.11 -6.65 -17.06
CA ASP A 114 -31.25 -7.35 -16.46
C ASP A 114 -30.87 -8.39 -15.40
N ARG A 115 -29.58 -8.76 -15.31
CA ARG A 115 -29.03 -9.61 -14.24
C ARG A 115 -28.97 -8.90 -12.89
N LEU A 116 -29.04 -7.57 -12.86
CA LEU A 116 -29.09 -6.82 -11.60
C LEU A 116 -30.50 -6.86 -11.02
N ASN A 117 -30.62 -7.21 -9.74
CA ASN A 117 -31.89 -7.04 -9.05
C ASN A 117 -32.23 -5.55 -8.82
N THR A 118 -33.46 -5.28 -8.37
CA THR A 118 -33.98 -3.92 -8.17
C THR A 118 -33.12 -3.07 -7.24
N PHE A 119 -32.55 -3.64 -6.17
CA PHE A 119 -31.73 -2.90 -5.21
C PHE A 119 -30.34 -2.57 -5.78
N ALA A 120 -29.70 -3.53 -6.45
CA ALA A 120 -28.43 -3.29 -7.15
C ALA A 120 -28.59 -2.26 -8.26
N ARG A 121 -29.68 -2.34 -9.04
CA ARG A 121 -30.00 -1.35 -10.07
C ARG A 121 -30.24 0.04 -9.48
N HIS A 122 -30.96 0.15 -8.37
CA HIS A 122 -31.13 1.43 -7.68
C HIS A 122 -29.80 1.99 -7.16
N THR A 123 -28.90 1.12 -6.66
CA THR A 123 -27.56 1.52 -6.22
C THR A 123 -26.72 2.07 -7.39
N LEU A 124 -26.76 1.41 -8.55
CA LEU A 124 -26.14 1.88 -9.79
C LEU A 124 -26.68 3.26 -10.19
N GLU A 125 -28.00 3.42 -10.25
CA GLU A 125 -28.64 4.69 -10.64
C GLU A 125 -28.26 5.83 -9.70
N ARG A 126 -28.23 5.58 -8.39
CA ARG A 126 -27.78 6.57 -7.39
C ARG A 126 -26.30 6.93 -7.59
N ASP A 127 -25.44 5.95 -7.83
CA ASP A 127 -24.01 6.17 -8.01
C ASP A 127 -23.66 6.83 -9.36
N LEU A 128 -24.60 6.84 -10.32
CA LEU A 128 -24.52 7.57 -11.59
C LEU A 128 -25.03 9.01 -11.52
N LEU A 129 -25.50 9.49 -10.37
CA LEU A 129 -25.81 10.91 -10.17
C LEU A 129 -24.55 11.77 -10.25
N ALA A 130 -24.68 12.99 -10.77
CA ALA A 130 -23.58 13.96 -10.81
C ALA A 130 -23.20 14.41 -9.39
N ASP A 131 -24.20 14.63 -8.53
CA ASP A 131 -24.06 14.82 -7.10
C ASP A 131 -25.08 13.94 -6.35
N LYS A 132 -24.60 13.00 -5.54
CA LYS A 132 -25.47 12.08 -4.78
C LYS A 132 -26.27 12.79 -3.67
N SER A 133 -25.82 13.97 -3.25
CA SER A 133 -26.52 14.80 -2.27
C SER A 133 -27.61 15.68 -2.91
N ASP A 134 -27.58 15.85 -4.24
CA ASP A 134 -28.59 16.58 -5.00
C ASP A 134 -29.07 15.77 -6.22
N PRO A 135 -30.11 14.92 -6.06
CA PRO A 135 -30.66 14.14 -7.16
C PRO A 135 -31.21 14.96 -8.34
N ALA A 136 -31.50 16.25 -8.15
CA ALA A 136 -31.97 17.12 -9.23
C ALA A 136 -30.84 17.50 -10.21
N SER A 137 -29.57 17.29 -9.84
CA SER A 137 -28.40 17.53 -10.68
C SER A 137 -28.30 16.60 -11.90
N GLY A 138 -29.12 15.55 -11.97
CA GLY A 138 -29.15 14.59 -13.06
C GLY A 138 -27.98 13.60 -13.02
N ARG A 139 -27.76 12.90 -14.14
CA ARG A 139 -26.66 11.93 -14.28
C ARG A 139 -25.33 12.62 -14.59
N ARG A 140 -24.24 12.01 -14.14
CA ARG A 140 -22.87 12.36 -14.53
C ARG A 140 -22.65 12.29 -16.05
N LYS A 141 -21.71 13.08 -16.57
CA LYS A 141 -21.52 13.29 -18.02
C LYS A 141 -20.97 12.06 -18.73
N ASP A 142 -20.12 11.29 -18.06
CA ASP A 142 -19.53 10.04 -18.57
C ASP A 142 -20.43 8.81 -18.33
N SER A 143 -21.72 9.00 -17.98
CA SER A 143 -22.65 7.88 -17.75
C SER A 143 -22.84 6.98 -18.98
N ALA A 144 -22.73 7.53 -20.20
CA ALA A 144 -22.84 6.77 -21.43
C ALA A 144 -21.70 5.75 -21.62
N ASP A 145 -20.55 5.93 -20.97
CA ASP A 145 -19.38 5.06 -21.11
C ASP A 145 -19.57 3.67 -20.46
N PHE A 146 -20.60 3.53 -19.62
CA PHE A 146 -20.92 2.29 -18.89
C PHE A 146 -21.94 1.40 -19.59
N PHE A 147 -22.69 1.92 -20.56
CA PHE A 147 -23.79 1.20 -21.20
C PHE A 147 -23.50 0.95 -22.67
N PHE A 148 -23.87 -0.21 -23.17
CA PHE A 148 -23.83 -0.53 -24.60
C PHE A 148 -24.91 -1.56 -24.94
N VAL A 149 -25.26 -1.66 -26.22
CA VAL A 149 -26.23 -2.65 -26.71
C VAL A 149 -25.50 -3.80 -27.38
N ARG A 150 -25.85 -5.03 -27.02
CA ARG A 150 -25.34 -6.26 -27.65
C ARG A 150 -26.51 -7.20 -27.90
N ASP A 151 -26.64 -7.67 -29.14
CA ASP A 151 -27.70 -8.60 -29.55
C ASP A 151 -29.13 -8.11 -29.22
N GLY A 152 -29.33 -6.78 -29.18
CA GLY A 152 -30.61 -6.15 -28.86
C GLY A 152 -30.89 -5.97 -27.36
N GLU A 153 -29.98 -6.38 -26.49
CA GLU A 153 -30.08 -6.26 -25.03
C GLU A 153 -29.19 -5.12 -24.49
N ASP A 154 -29.62 -4.50 -23.40
CA ASP A 154 -28.84 -3.50 -22.67
C ASP A 154 -27.78 -4.16 -21.80
N TRP A 155 -26.53 -3.79 -21.97
CA TRP A 155 -25.39 -4.31 -21.24
C TRP A 155 -24.68 -3.22 -20.45
N LEU A 156 -24.05 -3.65 -19.36
CA LEU A 156 -23.22 -2.83 -18.49
C LEU A 156 -21.75 -3.22 -18.64
N ARG A 157 -20.85 -2.23 -18.66
CA ARG A 157 -19.41 -2.40 -18.46
C ARG A 157 -18.94 -1.60 -17.25
N ILE A 158 -18.30 -2.26 -16.29
CA ILE A 158 -17.82 -1.63 -15.05
C ILE A 158 -16.50 -2.23 -14.58
N PRO A 159 -15.67 -1.45 -13.85
CA PRO A 159 -14.49 -1.98 -13.19
C PRO A 159 -14.85 -2.94 -12.06
N ILE A 160 -13.98 -3.91 -11.80
CA ILE A 160 -14.15 -4.90 -10.72
C ILE A 160 -14.28 -4.22 -9.34
N SER A 161 -13.60 -3.09 -9.12
CA SER A 161 -13.72 -2.33 -7.88
C SER A 161 -15.16 -1.86 -7.59
N TYR A 162 -15.94 -1.53 -8.62
CA TYR A 162 -17.37 -1.21 -8.48
C TYR A 162 -18.26 -2.46 -8.48
N LEU A 163 -17.86 -3.51 -9.21
CA LEU A 163 -18.54 -4.81 -9.22
C LEU A 163 -18.72 -5.36 -7.80
N LEU A 164 -17.70 -5.29 -6.94
CA LEU A 164 -17.77 -5.76 -5.55
C LEU A 164 -18.93 -5.10 -4.77
N LYS A 165 -19.11 -3.79 -4.93
CA LYS A 165 -20.22 -3.06 -4.32
C LYS A 165 -21.56 -3.48 -4.89
N LEU A 166 -21.66 -3.64 -6.21
CA LEU A 166 -22.90 -4.09 -6.84
C LEU A 166 -23.27 -5.52 -6.43
N SER A 167 -22.30 -6.43 -6.30
CA SER A 167 -22.55 -7.78 -5.77
C SER A 167 -23.10 -7.74 -4.35
N LEU A 168 -22.58 -6.86 -3.49
CA LEU A 168 -23.08 -6.72 -2.13
C LEU A 168 -24.48 -6.09 -2.09
N ALA A 169 -24.75 -5.12 -2.98
CA ALA A 169 -26.08 -4.55 -3.15
C ALA A 169 -27.07 -5.59 -3.68
N ASP A 170 -26.65 -6.43 -4.63
CA ASP A 170 -27.47 -7.51 -5.16
C ASP A 170 -27.85 -8.50 -4.04
N LEU A 171 -26.89 -8.94 -3.22
CA LEU A 171 -27.20 -9.75 -2.05
C LEU A 171 -28.17 -9.06 -1.07
N ALA A 172 -28.00 -7.76 -0.81
CA ALA A 172 -28.91 -7.01 0.07
C ALA A 172 -30.36 -6.99 -0.44
N GLY A 173 -30.55 -7.07 -1.77
CA GLY A 173 -31.85 -7.15 -2.43
C GLY A 173 -32.44 -8.56 -2.56
N SER A 174 -31.69 -9.63 -2.27
CA SER A 174 -32.06 -11.01 -2.60
C SER A 174 -32.92 -11.72 -1.55
N GLY A 175 -33.73 -10.99 -0.78
CA GLY A 175 -34.62 -11.56 0.24
C GLY A 175 -33.90 -12.06 1.51
N VAL A 176 -32.72 -11.54 1.82
CA VAL A 176 -31.98 -11.83 3.07
C VAL A 176 -32.70 -11.29 4.31
N THR A 177 -32.29 -11.73 5.51
CA THR A 177 -32.87 -11.22 6.76
C THR A 177 -32.57 -9.73 6.95
N SER A 178 -33.39 -9.05 7.77
CA SER A 178 -33.24 -7.62 8.07
C SER A 178 -31.86 -7.24 8.63
N GLU A 179 -31.29 -8.10 9.47
CA GLU A 179 -29.99 -7.91 10.11
C GLU A 179 -28.86 -7.97 9.09
N VAL A 180 -28.88 -8.97 8.21
CA VAL A 180 -27.92 -9.12 7.11
C VAL A 180 -28.03 -7.95 6.15
N ARG A 181 -29.25 -7.57 5.76
CA ARG A 181 -29.49 -6.44 4.86
C ARG A 181 -28.90 -5.14 5.41
N ARG A 182 -29.16 -4.82 6.68
CA ARG A 182 -28.61 -3.63 7.36
C ARG A 182 -27.08 -3.63 7.34
N LEU A 183 -26.45 -4.78 7.61
CA LEU A 183 -24.99 -4.91 7.59
C LEU A 183 -24.44 -4.73 6.16
N ALA A 184 -25.03 -5.40 5.18
CA ALA A 184 -24.67 -5.27 3.77
C ALA A 184 -24.75 -3.81 3.31
N GLU A 185 -25.86 -3.12 3.61
CA GLU A 185 -26.05 -1.70 3.30
C GLU A 185 -24.97 -0.82 3.96
N SER A 186 -24.61 -1.09 5.21
CA SER A 186 -23.56 -0.34 5.92
C SER A 186 -22.16 -0.56 5.33
N PHE A 187 -21.91 -1.73 4.74
CA PHE A 187 -20.60 -2.10 4.19
C PHE A 187 -20.39 -1.64 2.74
N LEU A 188 -21.43 -1.19 2.04
CA LEU A 188 -21.32 -0.70 0.65
C LEU A 188 -20.28 0.42 0.48
N ALA A 189 -20.08 1.26 1.49
CA ALA A 189 -19.13 2.38 1.45
C ALA A 189 -17.66 1.96 1.56
N HIS A 190 -17.38 0.72 1.99
CA HIS A 190 -16.03 0.21 2.22
C HIS A 190 -15.34 -0.33 0.96
N PHE A 191 -16.08 -0.38 -0.16
CA PHE A 191 -15.59 -0.74 -1.49
C PHE A 191 -15.47 0.53 -2.35
N LEU A 192 -14.26 1.08 -2.41
CA LEU A 192 -13.96 2.33 -3.11
C LEU A 192 -13.61 2.07 -4.59
N ASN A 193 -13.82 3.08 -5.42
CA ASN A 193 -13.64 3.01 -6.88
C ASN A 193 -12.85 4.22 -7.44
N ASP A 194 -11.86 4.77 -6.75
CA ASP A 194 -11.15 5.98 -7.23
C ASP A 194 -9.96 5.75 -8.14
N ASN A 195 -9.13 4.74 -7.88
CA ASN A 195 -7.84 4.63 -8.56
C ASN A 195 -7.87 3.63 -9.73
N THR A 196 -6.82 2.86 -10.00
CA THR A 196 -6.89 1.78 -11.00
C THR A 196 -7.40 0.50 -10.37
N SER A 197 -6.82 0.15 -9.23
CA SER A 197 -7.13 -1.04 -8.48
C SER A 197 -8.27 -0.80 -7.47
N PRO A 198 -8.98 -1.85 -7.01
CA PRO A 198 -9.92 -1.72 -5.90
C PRO A 198 -9.19 -1.34 -4.64
N GLU A 199 -9.65 -0.27 -4.02
CA GLU A 199 -9.26 0.13 -2.68
C GLU A 199 -10.37 -0.26 -1.71
N THR A 200 -9.99 -0.93 -0.63
CA THR A 200 -10.91 -1.31 0.44
C THR A 200 -10.32 -0.89 1.78
N PHE A 201 -11.17 -0.47 2.71
CA PHE A 201 -10.75 -0.09 4.06
C PHE A 201 -11.58 -0.78 5.13
N SER A 202 -11.03 -0.89 6.34
CA SER A 202 -11.62 -1.67 7.43
C SER A 202 -13.10 -1.37 7.68
N PHE A 203 -13.89 -2.41 7.94
CA PHE A 203 -15.32 -2.29 8.26
C PHE A 203 -15.56 -1.61 9.62
N TYR A 204 -14.59 -1.72 10.53
CA TYR A 204 -14.60 -1.05 11.83
C TYR A 204 -13.15 -0.84 12.32
N PRO A 205 -12.87 0.21 13.11
CA PRO A 205 -11.60 0.34 13.81
C PRO A 205 -11.48 -0.76 14.87
N VAL A 206 -10.37 -1.51 14.83
CA VAL A 206 -10.11 -2.64 15.72
C VAL A 206 -9.34 -2.15 16.96
N PRO A 207 -9.77 -2.46 18.19
CA PRO A 207 -8.95 -2.20 19.37
C PRO A 207 -7.63 -2.99 19.29
N MET A 208 -6.55 -2.40 19.82
CA MET A 208 -5.21 -3.01 19.82
C MET A 208 -4.79 -3.47 21.23
N ASP A 209 -5.77 -3.80 22.06
CA ASP A 209 -5.60 -4.28 23.43
C ASP A 209 -5.35 -5.80 23.49
N ASP A 210 -5.15 -6.32 24.70
CA ASP A 210 -4.91 -7.74 24.91
C ASP A 210 -6.11 -8.63 24.54
N ALA A 211 -7.34 -8.13 24.64
CA ALA A 211 -8.54 -8.88 24.27
C ALA A 211 -8.57 -9.15 22.75
N PHE A 212 -8.06 -8.20 21.96
CA PHE A 212 -7.86 -8.35 20.51
C PHE A 212 -6.47 -8.87 20.13
N GLN A 213 -5.67 -9.27 21.13
CA GLN A 213 -4.30 -9.77 20.99
C GLN A 213 -3.41 -8.81 20.18
N GLY A 214 -3.60 -7.50 20.38
CA GLY A 214 -2.93 -6.43 19.65
C GLY A 214 -3.18 -6.51 18.14
N GLY A 215 -2.10 -6.66 17.37
CA GLY A 215 -2.16 -6.69 15.90
C GLY A 215 -2.95 -7.84 15.28
N ARG A 216 -3.44 -8.81 16.06
CA ARG A 216 -4.18 -9.95 15.52
C ARG A 216 -5.56 -9.53 15.03
N GLY A 217 -6.22 -8.63 15.75
CA GLY A 217 -7.53 -8.13 15.37
C GLY A 217 -7.54 -7.50 13.97
N ILE A 218 -6.52 -6.70 13.63
CA ILE A 218 -6.44 -6.07 12.31
C ILE A 218 -6.07 -7.05 11.19
N ALA A 219 -5.25 -8.06 11.47
CA ALA A 219 -4.98 -9.16 10.54
C ALA A 219 -6.26 -9.96 10.26
N ARG A 220 -7.03 -10.30 11.31
CA ARG A 220 -8.34 -10.96 11.19
C ARG A 220 -9.32 -10.15 10.35
N GLU A 221 -9.51 -8.86 10.64
CA GLU A 221 -10.42 -7.99 9.88
C GLU A 221 -10.02 -7.92 8.41
N THR A 222 -8.71 -7.76 8.13
CA THR A 222 -8.20 -7.71 6.76
C THR A 222 -8.44 -9.04 6.02
N SER A 223 -8.22 -10.18 6.68
CA SER A 223 -8.51 -11.51 6.14
C SER A 223 -10.00 -11.73 5.87
N GLN A 224 -10.87 -11.34 6.81
CA GLN A 224 -12.33 -11.43 6.64
C GLN A 224 -12.81 -10.54 5.48
N ARG A 225 -12.29 -9.32 5.37
CA ARG A 225 -12.61 -8.41 4.26
C ARG A 225 -12.13 -8.94 2.92
N PHE A 226 -10.95 -9.56 2.87
CA PHE A 226 -10.47 -10.22 1.66
C PHE A 226 -11.35 -11.42 1.28
N LEU A 227 -11.73 -12.27 2.23
CA LEU A 227 -12.64 -13.40 2.01
C LEU A 227 -14.01 -12.94 1.52
N LEU A 228 -14.57 -11.89 2.13
CA LEU A 228 -15.84 -11.31 1.69
C LEU A 228 -15.74 -10.81 0.25
N SER A 229 -14.66 -10.11 -0.08
CA SER A 229 -14.42 -9.59 -1.43
C SER A 229 -14.35 -10.72 -2.47
N GLN A 230 -13.70 -11.85 -2.14
CA GLN A 230 -13.61 -13.02 -3.02
C GLN A 230 -14.98 -13.66 -3.24
N LEU A 231 -15.76 -13.85 -2.17
CA LEU A 231 -17.10 -14.41 -2.27
C LEU A 231 -18.07 -13.52 -3.06
N LEU A 232 -17.97 -12.20 -2.91
CA LEU A 232 -18.76 -11.24 -3.69
C LEU A 232 -18.38 -11.27 -5.18
N LEU A 233 -17.11 -11.50 -5.48
CA LEU A 233 -16.64 -11.65 -6.85
C LEU A 233 -17.11 -12.96 -7.48
N ASP A 234 -17.04 -14.07 -6.73
CA ASP A 234 -17.56 -15.36 -7.17
C ASP A 234 -19.08 -15.31 -7.38
N HIS A 235 -19.81 -14.60 -6.52
CA HIS A 235 -21.23 -14.31 -6.71
C HIS A 235 -21.47 -13.54 -8.02
N ALA A 236 -20.64 -12.56 -8.34
CA ALA A 236 -20.73 -11.82 -9.61
C ALA A 236 -20.44 -12.72 -10.82
N ASN A 237 -19.41 -13.57 -10.71
CA ASN A 237 -18.98 -14.46 -11.78
C ASN A 237 -20.12 -15.37 -12.28
N GLU A 238 -20.95 -15.86 -11.35
CA GLU A 238 -22.12 -16.67 -11.67
C GLU A 238 -23.40 -15.85 -11.83
N GLY A 239 -23.78 -15.08 -10.80
CA GLY A 239 -25.07 -14.39 -10.71
C GLY A 239 -25.25 -13.32 -11.79
N PHE A 240 -24.17 -12.62 -12.16
CA PHE A 240 -24.20 -11.65 -13.26
C PHE A 240 -23.88 -12.28 -14.62
N GLY A 241 -23.66 -13.60 -14.69
CA GLY A 241 -23.43 -14.32 -15.94
C GLY A 241 -22.06 -14.08 -16.57
N LEU A 242 -21.05 -13.64 -15.81
CA LEU A 242 -19.71 -13.40 -16.39
C LEU A 242 -19.13 -14.69 -17.00
N LEU A 243 -19.22 -15.80 -16.27
CA LEU A 243 -18.73 -17.10 -16.73
C LEU A 243 -19.50 -17.58 -17.96
N GLU A 244 -20.83 -17.39 -17.98
CA GLU A 244 -21.69 -17.72 -19.13
C GLU A 244 -21.27 -16.96 -20.40
N HIS A 245 -20.71 -15.75 -20.23
CA HIS A 245 -20.23 -14.89 -21.31
C HIS A 245 -18.71 -14.94 -21.52
N GLY A 246 -18.03 -15.95 -20.97
CA GLY A 246 -16.60 -16.20 -21.21
C GLY A 246 -15.65 -15.26 -20.47
N GLN A 247 -16.08 -14.70 -19.33
CA GLN A 247 -15.28 -13.86 -18.44
C GLN A 247 -15.21 -14.48 -17.04
N GLN A 248 -14.03 -14.50 -16.44
CA GLN A 248 -13.86 -14.82 -15.02
C GLN A 248 -13.10 -13.69 -14.33
N ALA A 249 -13.77 -12.95 -13.46
CA ALA A 249 -13.13 -11.91 -12.67
C ALA A 249 -12.36 -12.52 -11.49
N MET A 250 -11.21 -11.92 -11.17
CA MET A 250 -10.35 -12.32 -10.06
C MET A 250 -9.86 -11.10 -9.29
N ILE A 251 -9.70 -11.25 -7.97
CA ILE A 251 -8.99 -10.31 -7.11
C ILE A 251 -7.88 -11.04 -6.34
N TYR A 252 -6.79 -10.35 -6.00
CA TYR A 252 -5.66 -10.90 -5.23
C TYR A 252 -4.78 -9.77 -4.69
N PHE A 253 -3.90 -10.04 -3.73
CA PHE A 253 -2.88 -9.07 -3.32
C PHE A 253 -1.67 -9.15 -4.24
N ALA A 254 -1.17 -7.99 -4.70
CA ALA A 254 0.10 -7.86 -5.37
C ALA A 254 0.80 -6.58 -4.89
N PRO A 255 2.14 -6.46 -4.97
CA PRO A 255 2.86 -5.27 -4.52
C PRO A 255 3.25 -4.30 -5.65
N LEU A 256 3.13 -4.73 -6.90
CA LEU A 256 3.64 -4.00 -8.07
C LEU A 256 2.58 -4.01 -9.18
N PRO A 257 2.57 -2.98 -10.04
CA PRO A 257 1.77 -3.01 -11.26
C PRO A 257 2.16 -4.22 -12.14
N PRO A 258 1.18 -4.93 -12.73
CA PRO A 258 1.45 -6.11 -13.56
C PRO A 258 2.40 -5.83 -14.73
N ALA A 259 3.26 -6.79 -15.06
CA ALA A 259 4.28 -6.71 -16.08
C ALA A 259 3.66 -6.49 -17.46
N ARG A 260 2.54 -7.15 -17.75
CA ARG A 260 1.77 -6.92 -18.98
C ARG A 260 1.22 -5.50 -19.05
N GLN A 261 0.73 -4.95 -17.95
CA GLN A 261 0.27 -3.56 -17.88
C GLN A 261 1.43 -2.56 -18.04
N LYS A 262 2.58 -2.81 -17.41
CA LYS A 262 3.80 -2.00 -17.59
C LYS A 262 4.26 -2.00 -19.06
N ARG A 263 4.23 -3.17 -19.71
CA ARG A 263 4.56 -3.31 -21.14
C ARG A 263 3.57 -2.57 -22.03
N LEU A 264 2.27 -2.65 -21.76
CA LEU A 264 1.26 -1.90 -22.49
C LEU A 264 1.47 -0.38 -22.33
N ASN A 265 1.79 0.06 -21.12
CA ASN A 265 2.10 1.45 -20.83
C ASN A 265 3.27 1.98 -21.70
N GLU A 266 4.31 1.17 -21.95
CA GLU A 266 5.45 1.56 -22.79
C GLU A 266 5.10 1.73 -24.29
N ILE A 267 4.00 1.15 -24.77
CA ILE A 267 3.63 1.18 -26.20
C ILE A 267 2.47 2.13 -26.52
N ILE A 268 1.74 2.63 -25.52
CA ILE A 268 0.60 3.54 -25.71
C ILE A 268 0.84 4.93 -25.12
N PRO A 269 0.16 5.98 -25.64
CA PRO A 269 0.21 7.30 -25.04
C PRO A 269 -0.41 7.34 -23.64
N ASP A 270 0.12 8.23 -22.80
CA ASP A 270 -0.30 8.49 -21.42
C ASP A 270 -1.80 8.79 -21.25
N ALA A 271 -2.38 9.56 -22.17
CA ALA A 271 -3.82 9.83 -22.16
C ALA A 271 -4.66 8.56 -22.39
N HIS A 272 -4.21 7.68 -23.28
CA HIS A 272 -4.91 6.42 -23.57
C HIS A 272 -4.71 5.41 -22.44
N TYR A 273 -3.53 5.35 -21.81
CA TYR A 273 -3.32 4.54 -20.60
C TYR A 273 -4.32 4.90 -19.50
N ARG A 274 -4.51 6.20 -19.21
CA ARG A 274 -5.50 6.64 -18.23
C ARG A 274 -6.94 6.32 -18.63
N GLU A 275 -7.28 6.44 -19.91
CA GLU A 275 -8.61 6.07 -20.42
C GLU A 275 -8.92 4.58 -20.15
N LEU A 276 -7.93 3.71 -20.32
CA LEU A 276 -8.08 2.27 -20.12
C LEU A 276 -8.13 1.86 -18.65
N PHE A 277 -7.32 2.49 -17.79
CA PHE A 277 -7.07 1.96 -16.43
C PHE A 277 -7.53 2.85 -15.28
N MET A 278 -7.90 4.11 -15.49
CA MET A 278 -8.36 4.97 -14.39
C MET A 278 -9.84 4.71 -14.11
N ASN A 279 -10.19 4.39 -12.87
CA ASN A 279 -11.58 4.15 -12.50
C ASN A 279 -12.43 5.42 -12.53
N PRO A 280 -13.75 5.28 -12.74
CA PRO A 280 -14.68 6.38 -12.85
C PRO A 280 -15.08 7.02 -11.51
N CYS A 281 -14.62 6.55 -10.35
CA CYS A 281 -14.99 7.10 -9.03
C CYS A 281 -16.50 7.00 -8.73
N LEU A 282 -17.14 5.88 -9.07
CA LEU A 282 -18.58 5.63 -8.83
C LEU A 282 -18.93 5.42 -7.35
N SER A 283 -18.01 4.87 -6.55
CA SER A 283 -18.24 4.56 -5.14
C SER A 283 -17.22 5.28 -4.25
N GLY A 284 -17.68 5.86 -3.14
CA GLY A 284 -16.83 6.53 -2.14
C GLY A 284 -17.01 8.05 -2.04
N TRP A 285 -17.60 8.69 -3.06
CA TRP A 285 -17.75 10.14 -3.13
C TRP A 285 -19.14 10.54 -3.62
N ASP A 286 -19.63 11.69 -3.14
CA ASP A 286 -20.89 12.27 -3.61
C ASP A 286 -20.74 12.87 -5.02
N ARG A 287 -19.58 13.48 -5.30
CA ARG A 287 -19.24 14.07 -6.60
C ARG A 287 -18.13 13.28 -7.27
N GLY A 288 -18.50 12.15 -7.88
CA GLY A 288 -17.56 11.20 -8.50
C GLY A 288 -16.69 11.80 -9.60
N GLU A 289 -17.26 12.66 -10.47
CA GLU A 289 -16.51 13.30 -11.56
C GLU A 289 -15.38 14.21 -11.05
N ALA A 290 -15.61 14.94 -9.95
CA ALA A 290 -14.58 15.78 -9.33
C ALA A 290 -13.44 14.94 -8.74
N LYS A 291 -13.75 13.79 -8.14
CA LYS A 291 -12.74 12.85 -7.68
C LYS A 291 -11.98 12.22 -8.86
N LYS A 292 -12.64 11.87 -9.95
CA LYS A 292 -12.01 11.36 -11.18
C LYS A 292 -11.04 12.39 -11.77
N GLU A 293 -11.42 13.66 -11.78
CA GLU A 293 -10.54 14.77 -12.21
C GLU A 293 -9.31 14.91 -11.29
N TYR A 294 -9.51 14.83 -9.97
CA TYR A 294 -8.43 14.82 -8.99
C TYR A 294 -7.46 13.64 -9.22
N MET A 295 -7.97 12.43 -9.48
CA MET A 295 -7.11 11.28 -9.79
C MET A 295 -6.35 11.48 -11.11
N GLY A 296 -7.01 12.04 -12.13
CA GLY A 296 -6.34 12.43 -13.37
C GLY A 296 -5.20 13.44 -13.14
N LEU A 297 -5.37 14.38 -12.20
CA LEU A 297 -4.31 15.30 -11.79
C LEU A 297 -3.15 14.56 -11.11
N CYS A 298 -3.42 13.64 -10.17
CA CYS A 298 -2.40 12.83 -9.51
C CYS A 298 -1.54 12.06 -10.52
N HIS A 299 -2.18 11.35 -11.47
CA HIS A 299 -1.50 10.58 -12.52
C HIS A 299 -0.61 11.46 -13.42
N ARG A 300 -1.12 12.62 -13.86
CA ARG A 300 -0.34 13.59 -14.66
C ARG A 300 0.83 14.17 -13.87
N MET A 301 0.60 14.51 -12.61
CA MET A 301 1.62 15.13 -11.75
C MET A 301 2.77 14.17 -11.47
N LEU A 302 2.50 12.90 -11.15
CA LEU A 302 3.55 11.91 -10.91
C LEU A 302 4.33 11.57 -12.18
N SER A 303 3.65 11.46 -13.33
CA SER A 303 4.33 11.25 -14.61
C SER A 303 5.27 12.42 -14.96
N ARG A 304 4.81 13.67 -14.77
CA ARG A 304 5.65 14.88 -14.92
C ARG A 304 6.79 14.93 -13.89
N SER A 305 6.51 14.56 -12.65
CA SER A 305 7.51 14.54 -11.57
C SER A 305 8.64 13.59 -11.91
N GLN A 306 8.34 12.39 -12.43
CA GLN A 306 9.35 11.43 -12.88
C GLN A 306 10.23 12.01 -13.99
N LEU A 307 9.67 12.73 -14.98
CA LEU A 307 10.47 13.42 -16.01
C LEU A 307 11.39 14.48 -15.39
N ASN A 308 10.92 15.22 -14.38
CA ASN A 308 11.71 16.23 -13.68
C ASN A 308 12.84 15.63 -12.81
N THR A 309 12.87 14.32 -12.58
CA THR A 309 14.00 13.67 -11.89
C THR A 309 15.30 13.76 -12.70
N ILE A 310 15.23 13.85 -14.03
CA ILE A 310 16.39 13.86 -14.93
C ILE A 310 17.32 15.03 -14.61
N ALA A 311 16.77 16.21 -14.32
CA ALA A 311 17.56 17.39 -13.94
C ALA A 311 18.39 17.11 -12.68
N LYS A 312 17.76 16.54 -11.64
CA LYS A 312 18.43 16.17 -10.40
C LYS A 312 19.45 15.05 -10.58
N LEU A 313 19.19 14.08 -11.47
CA LEU A 313 20.16 13.04 -11.82
C LEU A 313 21.40 13.60 -12.53
N ARG A 314 21.24 14.64 -13.36
CA ARG A 314 22.36 15.36 -13.99
C ARG A 314 23.15 16.19 -12.98
N GLU A 315 22.48 16.97 -12.15
CA GLU A 315 23.12 17.81 -11.11
C GLU A 315 23.84 16.96 -10.05
N SER A 316 23.28 15.81 -9.69
CA SER A 316 23.96 14.84 -8.83
C SER A 316 25.14 14.15 -9.51
N GLY A 317 25.43 14.39 -10.79
CA GLY A 317 26.52 13.76 -11.53
C GLY A 317 26.33 12.24 -11.72
N ILE A 318 25.08 11.76 -11.60
CA ILE A 318 24.71 10.39 -11.92
C ILE A 318 24.60 10.23 -13.43
N LEU A 319 23.92 11.17 -14.09
CA LEU A 319 23.96 11.35 -15.53
C LEU A 319 25.14 12.23 -15.88
N THR A 320 26.10 11.64 -16.60
CA THR A 320 27.36 12.31 -16.96
C THR A 320 27.37 12.80 -18.41
N ASN A 321 26.45 12.27 -19.23
CA ASN A 321 26.34 12.55 -20.66
C ASN A 321 24.89 12.89 -21.01
N ASN A 322 24.66 13.43 -22.22
CA ASN A 322 23.32 13.74 -22.75
C ASN A 322 22.60 12.52 -23.34
N LEU A 323 23.19 11.32 -23.25
CA LEU A 323 22.53 10.06 -23.61
C LEU A 323 21.69 9.62 -22.41
N VAL A 324 20.38 9.84 -22.53
CA VAL A 324 19.38 9.55 -21.51
C VAL A 324 18.27 8.75 -22.17
N VAL A 325 17.83 7.67 -21.52
CA VAL A 325 16.57 7.04 -21.87
C VAL A 325 15.48 7.89 -21.26
N LEU A 326 14.75 8.61 -22.11
CA LEU A 326 13.61 9.39 -21.65
C LEU A 326 12.60 8.44 -20.97
N PRO A 327 12.25 8.69 -19.69
CA PRO A 327 11.13 8.01 -19.08
C PRO A 327 9.88 8.21 -19.94
N ASN A 328 9.00 7.22 -19.92
CA ASN A 328 7.71 7.38 -20.55
C ASN A 328 6.97 8.57 -19.91
N THR A 329 6.20 9.29 -20.71
CA THR A 329 5.30 10.36 -20.21
C THR A 329 4.13 9.82 -19.39
N SER A 330 4.02 8.49 -19.27
CA SER A 330 3.02 7.76 -18.51
C SER A 330 3.67 6.85 -17.48
N ASN A 331 3.19 6.89 -16.23
CA ASN A 331 3.72 6.09 -15.13
C ASN A 331 2.63 5.21 -14.50
N THR A 332 2.97 3.95 -14.23
CA THR A 332 2.07 2.94 -13.61
C THR A 332 2.09 2.95 -12.09
N CYS A 333 2.84 3.84 -11.43
CA CYS A 333 3.10 3.82 -9.98
C CYS A 333 1.83 3.94 -9.12
N LEU A 334 0.79 4.60 -9.64
CA LEU A 334 -0.51 4.67 -8.97
C LEU A 334 -1.36 3.42 -9.18
N ALA A 335 -0.94 2.41 -9.94
CA ALA A 335 -1.72 1.19 -10.06
C ALA A 335 -1.69 0.34 -8.78
N ASN A 336 -0.76 0.61 -7.84
CA ASN A 336 -0.68 -0.11 -6.58
C ASN A 336 0.06 0.68 -5.49
N ASN A 337 -0.68 1.14 -4.48
CA ASN A 337 -0.18 1.86 -3.32
C ASN A 337 0.01 0.96 -2.09
N GLY A 338 -0.04 -0.37 -2.22
CA GLY A 338 0.18 -1.35 -1.16
C GLY A 338 -0.87 -1.35 -0.07
N THR A 339 -0.46 -1.68 1.16
CA THR A 339 -1.33 -1.70 2.35
C THR A 339 -0.94 -0.56 3.28
N HIS A 340 -1.91 0.22 3.75
CA HIS A 340 -1.69 1.23 4.78
C HIS A 340 -2.31 0.75 6.09
N ILE A 341 -1.61 0.97 7.21
CA ILE A 341 -2.13 0.68 8.55
C ILE A 341 -2.19 1.98 9.32
N SER A 342 -3.42 2.40 9.65
CA SER A 342 -3.70 3.59 10.46
C SER A 342 -3.90 3.19 11.91
N LEU A 343 -3.24 3.90 12.82
CA LEU A 343 -3.43 3.82 14.27
C LEU A 343 -4.13 5.08 14.74
N GLY A 344 -5.07 4.95 15.68
CA GLY A 344 -5.69 6.07 16.39
C GLY A 344 -5.47 5.95 17.89
N SER A 345 -5.18 7.06 18.56
CA SER A 345 -5.08 7.16 20.03
C SER A 345 -6.38 7.70 20.61
N LYS A 346 -6.99 6.95 21.54
CA LYS A 346 -8.18 7.39 22.27
C LYS A 346 -7.89 8.63 23.10
N ARG A 347 -6.78 8.61 23.86
CA ARG A 347 -6.32 9.69 24.74
C ARG A 347 -6.07 10.98 23.98
N LEU A 348 -5.31 10.94 22.87
CA LEU A 348 -5.09 12.15 22.07
C LEU A 348 -6.41 12.70 21.51
N GLY A 349 -7.31 11.80 21.09
CA GLY A 349 -8.66 12.18 20.67
C GLY A 349 -9.50 12.82 21.79
N GLU A 350 -9.42 12.31 23.02
CA GLU A 350 -10.10 12.87 24.19
C GLU A 350 -9.56 14.25 24.57
N LEU A 351 -8.23 14.42 24.58
CA LEU A 351 -7.59 15.71 24.86
C LEU A 351 -8.04 16.79 23.86
N LEU A 352 -8.10 16.45 22.56
CA LEU A 352 -8.55 17.38 21.51
C LEU A 352 -10.06 17.66 21.57
N ARG A 353 -10.88 16.69 22.00
CA ARG A 353 -12.33 16.90 22.23
C ARG A 353 -12.61 17.77 23.44
N ALA A 354 -11.82 17.63 24.49
CA ALA A 354 -11.96 18.42 25.71
C ALA A 354 -11.70 19.92 25.48
N LYS A 355 -11.04 20.28 24.35
CA LYS A 355 -10.66 21.67 24.01
C LYS A 355 -9.87 22.36 25.13
N GLY A 356 -9.02 21.58 25.82
CA GLY A 356 -8.08 22.08 26.83
C GLY A 356 -6.81 22.64 26.20
N ASP A 357 -5.70 22.58 26.96
CA ASP A 357 -4.41 23.13 26.54
C ASP A 357 -3.71 22.31 25.41
N PHE A 358 -4.21 21.11 25.10
CA PHE A 358 -3.73 20.31 23.96
C PHE A 358 -4.60 20.60 22.73
N GLY A 359 -4.10 21.46 21.84
CA GLY A 359 -4.78 21.85 20.61
C GLY A 359 -4.09 21.37 19.34
N VAL A 360 -4.47 21.98 18.21
CA VAL A 360 -3.94 21.67 16.86
C VAL A 360 -2.42 21.89 16.78
N THR A 361 -1.90 22.90 17.48
CA THR A 361 -0.47 23.20 17.50
C THR A 361 0.32 22.11 18.23
N GLU A 362 -0.17 21.69 19.40
CA GLU A 362 0.42 20.62 20.21
C GLU A 362 0.36 19.28 19.47
N GLU A 363 -0.79 18.96 18.86
CA GLU A 363 -0.98 17.78 18.03
C GLU A 363 0.03 17.75 16.87
N LYS A 364 0.20 18.87 16.17
CA LYS A 364 1.13 18.98 15.04
C LYS A 364 2.59 18.84 15.47
N TYR A 365 2.98 19.49 16.56
CA TYR A 365 4.33 19.41 17.09
C TYR A 365 4.72 17.99 17.48
N LEU A 366 3.86 17.33 18.28
CA LEU A 366 4.05 15.94 18.68
C LEU A 366 4.08 15.02 17.47
N GLY A 367 3.14 15.21 16.54
CA GLY A 367 3.02 14.41 15.32
C GLY A 367 4.27 14.40 14.47
N ASP A 368 4.80 15.58 14.13
CA ASP A 368 5.99 15.70 13.28
C ASP A 368 7.24 15.13 13.95
N LEU A 369 7.41 15.34 15.26
CA LEU A 369 8.55 14.80 16.00
C LEU A 369 8.49 13.28 16.13
N VAL A 370 7.30 12.72 16.39
CA VAL A 370 7.09 11.26 16.38
C VAL A 370 7.41 10.67 15.00
N ILE A 371 6.95 11.29 13.91
CA ILE A 371 7.27 10.84 12.55
C ILE A 371 8.79 10.81 12.33
N LYS A 372 9.50 11.88 12.70
CA LYS A 372 10.97 11.94 12.59
C LYS A 372 11.66 10.82 13.36
N ILE A 373 11.20 10.50 14.57
CA ILE A 373 11.76 9.41 15.37
C ILE A 373 11.50 8.07 14.66
N VAL A 374 10.25 7.78 14.30
CA VAL A 374 9.83 6.53 13.66
C VAL A 374 10.57 6.27 12.34
N GLU A 375 10.89 7.32 11.56
CA GLU A 375 11.67 7.19 10.31
C GLU A 375 13.02 6.47 10.49
N HIS A 376 13.65 6.55 11.67
CA HIS A 376 14.90 5.83 11.97
C HIS A 376 14.70 4.32 12.11
N PHE A 377 13.50 3.90 12.50
CA PHE A 377 13.15 2.50 12.77
C PHE A 377 12.49 1.79 11.59
N LEU A 378 12.09 2.51 10.54
CA LEU A 378 11.48 1.92 9.34
C LEU A 378 12.29 0.79 8.67
N PRO A 379 13.63 0.78 8.68
CA PRO A 379 14.41 -0.37 8.21
C PRO A 379 14.07 -1.70 8.89
N LEU A 380 13.43 -1.72 10.06
CA LEU A 380 12.99 -2.95 10.73
C LEU A 380 11.87 -3.66 9.96
N PHE A 381 11.04 -2.94 9.21
CA PHE A 381 9.88 -3.51 8.51
C PHE A 381 10.22 -4.08 7.13
N VAL A 382 11.13 -3.41 6.40
CA VAL A 382 11.43 -3.69 5.00
C VAL A 382 11.99 -5.11 4.82
N GLY A 383 11.34 -5.89 3.96
CA GLY A 383 11.68 -7.29 3.69
C GLY A 383 11.38 -8.26 4.84
N THR A 384 10.98 -7.75 6.02
CA THR A 384 10.80 -8.54 7.25
C THR A 384 9.37 -9.00 7.39
N TYR A 385 8.43 -8.04 7.28
CA TYR A 385 7.00 -8.32 7.35
C TYR A 385 6.30 -8.10 6.00
N SER A 386 6.78 -7.19 5.17
CA SER A 386 6.28 -7.04 3.79
C SER A 386 7.43 -6.86 2.82
N ALA A 387 7.19 -7.20 1.55
CA ALA A 387 8.18 -7.07 0.49
C ALA A 387 7.53 -6.91 -0.89
N ALA A 388 8.34 -6.56 -1.89
CA ALA A 388 7.95 -6.49 -3.30
C ALA A 388 9.12 -7.02 -4.16
N PRO A 389 9.37 -8.35 -4.16
CA PRO A 389 10.50 -8.92 -4.89
C PRO A 389 10.40 -8.61 -6.38
N MET A 390 11.46 -8.05 -6.95
CA MET A 390 11.54 -7.74 -8.38
C MET A 390 12.91 -8.04 -8.96
N ARG A 391 12.92 -8.57 -10.17
CA ARG A 391 14.12 -8.74 -10.99
C ARG A 391 14.21 -7.62 -12.02
N MET A 392 15.39 -7.01 -12.15
CA MET A 392 15.70 -5.96 -13.13
C MET A 392 16.89 -6.38 -13.99
N ASP A 393 16.68 -6.58 -15.29
CA ASP A 393 17.77 -6.95 -16.20
C ASP A 393 18.75 -5.80 -16.45
N PHE A 394 19.89 -6.10 -17.06
CA PHE A 394 20.93 -5.09 -17.28
C PHE A 394 20.44 -3.95 -18.19
N GLU A 395 19.70 -4.27 -19.25
CA GLU A 395 19.14 -3.30 -20.18
C GLU A 395 18.12 -2.36 -19.53
N ASP A 396 17.50 -2.75 -18.42
CA ASP A 396 16.53 -1.92 -17.70
C ASP A 396 17.20 -1.12 -16.57
N PHE A 397 18.48 -1.37 -16.29
CA PHE A 397 19.25 -0.77 -15.19
C PHE A 397 19.73 0.66 -15.51
N HIS A 398 18.87 1.45 -16.16
CA HIS A 398 19.07 2.87 -16.42
C HIS A 398 18.81 3.67 -15.15
N PRO A 399 19.68 4.62 -14.73
CA PRO A 399 19.44 5.42 -13.54
C PRO A 399 18.09 6.16 -13.56
N GLU A 400 17.62 6.58 -14.73
CA GLU A 400 16.35 7.30 -14.94
C GLU A 400 15.11 6.42 -14.73
N LYS A 401 15.27 5.10 -14.85
CA LYS A 401 14.22 4.11 -14.55
C LYS A 401 14.42 3.51 -13.16
N ALA A 402 15.62 3.03 -12.86
CA ALA A 402 15.93 2.25 -11.67
C ALA A 402 15.86 3.07 -10.37
N LEU A 403 16.19 4.36 -10.40
CA LEU A 403 16.10 5.22 -9.21
C LEU A 403 14.67 5.71 -8.95
N GLY A 404 13.71 5.47 -9.85
CA GLY A 404 12.30 5.82 -9.67
C GLY A 404 12.12 7.26 -9.20
N PHE A 405 11.47 7.42 -8.04
CA PHE A 405 11.25 8.73 -7.42
C PHE A 405 12.34 9.17 -6.46
N LEU A 406 13.35 8.35 -6.15
CA LEU A 406 14.43 8.70 -5.21
C LEU A 406 15.07 10.08 -5.44
N PRO A 407 15.21 10.59 -6.67
CA PRO A 407 15.70 11.94 -6.88
C PRO A 407 14.85 13.01 -6.18
N HIS A 408 13.55 12.81 -5.97
CA HIS A 408 12.69 13.73 -5.22
C HIS A 408 12.52 13.36 -3.74
N GLU A 409 13.05 12.22 -3.32
CA GLU A 409 12.94 11.69 -1.94
C GLU A 409 14.26 11.81 -1.15
N LEU A 410 15.37 12.03 -1.84
CA LEU A 410 16.72 12.13 -1.27
C LEU A 410 17.52 13.31 -1.82
N ASP A 411 18.41 13.83 -0.99
CA ASP A 411 19.40 14.84 -1.36
C ASP A 411 20.41 14.26 -2.38
N TYR A 412 20.99 15.14 -3.20
CA TYR A 412 21.98 14.81 -4.23
C TYR A 412 23.14 13.98 -3.68
N THR A 413 23.57 14.23 -2.44
CA THR A 413 24.67 13.54 -1.78
C THR A 413 24.33 12.08 -1.56
N HIS A 414 23.22 11.79 -0.87
CA HIS A 414 22.82 10.43 -0.51
C HIS A 414 22.34 9.65 -1.74
N LEU A 415 21.66 10.30 -2.69
CA LEU A 415 21.26 9.72 -3.97
C LEU A 415 22.49 9.19 -4.74
N ARG A 416 23.56 10.00 -4.86
CA ARG A 416 24.82 9.58 -5.50
C ARG A 416 25.48 8.42 -4.76
N MET A 417 25.44 8.44 -3.42
CA MET A 417 26.00 7.36 -2.60
C MET A 417 25.24 6.04 -2.81
N ILE A 418 23.91 6.07 -2.77
CA ILE A 418 23.03 4.92 -3.04
C ILE A 418 23.31 4.36 -4.42
N TRP A 419 23.20 5.19 -5.47
CA TRP A 419 23.38 4.72 -6.85
C TRP A 419 24.73 4.04 -7.05
N ARG A 420 25.78 4.61 -6.48
CA ARG A 420 27.11 4.03 -6.59
C ARG A 420 27.27 2.72 -5.81
N ARG A 421 26.64 2.58 -4.64
CA ARG A 421 26.61 1.30 -3.91
C ARG A 421 25.78 0.27 -4.66
N TRP A 422 24.69 0.68 -5.30
CA TRP A 422 23.81 -0.18 -6.07
C TRP A 422 24.52 -0.76 -7.30
N LYS A 423 25.20 0.07 -8.10
CA LYS A 423 26.04 -0.42 -9.21
C LYS A 423 27.08 -1.46 -8.78
N LYS A 424 27.62 -1.33 -7.56
CA LYS A 424 28.56 -2.31 -6.99
C LYS A 424 27.84 -3.61 -6.59
N LYS A 425 26.65 -3.52 -6.00
CA LYS A 425 25.80 -4.68 -5.64
C LYS A 425 25.45 -5.50 -6.89
N ALA A 426 25.01 -4.81 -7.94
CA ALA A 426 24.64 -5.40 -9.23
C ALA A 426 25.83 -5.94 -10.06
N LYS A 427 27.08 -5.84 -9.55
CA LYS A 427 28.32 -6.35 -10.19
C LYS A 427 28.53 -5.84 -11.63
N LEU A 428 28.17 -4.59 -11.89
CA LEU A 428 28.16 -4.00 -13.24
C LEU A 428 29.54 -3.50 -13.71
N LYS A 429 30.61 -4.27 -13.55
CA LYS A 429 31.97 -3.84 -13.92
C LYS A 429 32.47 -4.54 -15.17
N VAL A 430 33.03 -3.75 -16.09
CA VAL A 430 33.81 -4.22 -17.25
C VAL A 430 35.20 -3.58 -17.19
N CYS A 431 36.25 -4.39 -17.27
CA CYS A 431 37.65 -3.93 -17.17
C CYS A 431 37.92 -3.00 -15.96
N GLY A 432 37.30 -3.31 -14.82
CA GLY A 432 37.45 -2.55 -13.57
C GLY A 432 36.60 -1.28 -13.44
N ARG A 433 35.96 -0.83 -14.52
CA ARG A 433 35.10 0.37 -14.58
C ARG A 433 33.62 0.00 -14.51
N PRO A 434 32.78 0.75 -13.77
CA PRO A 434 31.34 0.51 -13.77
C PRO A 434 30.74 0.85 -15.14
N LEU A 435 29.85 -0.01 -15.62
CA LEU A 435 29.13 0.13 -16.88
C LEU A 435 27.63 0.11 -16.60
N THR A 436 26.90 1.10 -17.08
CA THR A 436 25.42 1.12 -17.10
C THR A 436 24.97 0.99 -18.55
N PRO A 437 23.73 0.55 -18.81
CA PRO A 437 23.19 0.50 -20.16
C PRO A 437 23.21 1.89 -20.82
N PHE A 438 23.34 1.90 -22.15
CA PHE A 438 23.54 3.10 -22.97
C PHE A 438 22.25 3.58 -23.65
N GLY A 439 21.23 2.73 -23.74
CA GLY A 439 19.90 3.07 -24.25
C GLY A 439 19.44 2.15 -25.37
N PRO A 440 20.22 1.96 -26.46
CA PRO A 440 19.80 1.08 -27.55
C PRO A 440 19.66 -0.39 -27.07
N PRO A 441 18.43 -0.96 -27.01
CA PRO A 441 18.20 -2.22 -26.31
C PRO A 441 18.99 -3.41 -26.89
N LEU A 442 19.18 -3.43 -28.22
CA LEU A 442 19.96 -4.47 -28.88
C LEU A 442 21.45 -4.42 -28.54
N MET A 443 22.00 -3.21 -28.35
CA MET A 443 23.39 -3.03 -27.95
C MET A 443 23.57 -3.42 -26.49
N ASP A 444 22.69 -2.96 -25.61
CA ASP A 444 22.76 -3.27 -24.19
C ASP A 444 22.61 -4.77 -23.91
N ARG A 445 21.70 -5.46 -24.62
CA ARG A 445 21.57 -6.93 -24.56
C ARG A 445 22.83 -7.65 -25.03
N THR A 446 23.46 -7.16 -26.11
CA THR A 446 24.71 -7.72 -26.62
C THR A 446 25.84 -7.56 -25.61
N ILE A 447 26.00 -6.36 -25.05
CA ILE A 447 27.01 -6.05 -24.02
C ILE A 447 26.78 -6.89 -22.76
N ALA A 448 25.52 -7.00 -22.32
CA ALA A 448 25.14 -7.83 -21.19
C ALA A 448 25.58 -9.28 -21.38
N ARG A 449 25.34 -9.84 -22.57
CA ARG A 449 25.74 -11.21 -22.91
C ARG A 449 27.25 -11.39 -22.96
N ILE A 450 27.99 -10.48 -23.60
CA ILE A 450 29.45 -10.57 -23.75
C ILE A 450 30.14 -10.50 -22.38
N PHE A 451 29.69 -9.61 -21.50
CA PHE A 451 30.34 -9.37 -20.21
C PHE A 451 29.65 -10.05 -19.02
N GLY A 452 28.59 -10.83 -19.25
CA GLY A 452 27.84 -11.53 -18.21
C GLY A 452 27.14 -10.59 -17.22
N LEU A 453 26.72 -9.39 -17.67
CA LEU A 453 26.01 -8.41 -16.85
C LEU A 453 24.55 -8.81 -16.76
N ARG A 454 24.07 -9.13 -15.55
CA ARG A 454 22.70 -9.62 -15.35
C ARG A 454 21.73 -8.53 -14.89
N GLY A 455 22.21 -7.41 -14.38
CA GLY A 455 21.39 -6.46 -13.63
C GLY A 455 21.33 -6.84 -12.15
N ASP A 456 20.16 -6.68 -11.51
CA ASP A 456 20.02 -6.90 -10.07
C ASP A 456 18.69 -7.56 -9.66
N PHE A 457 18.64 -7.99 -8.40
CA PHE A 457 17.44 -8.44 -7.69
C PHE A 457 17.16 -7.54 -6.49
N ILE A 458 15.95 -7.00 -6.41
CA ILE A 458 15.52 -6.04 -5.40
C ILE A 458 14.45 -6.69 -4.52
N PRO A 459 14.66 -6.82 -3.20
CA PRO A 459 13.66 -7.44 -2.31
C PRO A 459 12.37 -6.64 -2.17
N ASP A 460 12.43 -5.31 -2.21
CA ASP A 460 11.24 -4.46 -2.11
C ASP A 460 11.31 -3.28 -3.08
N PHE A 461 10.88 -3.51 -4.31
CA PHE A 461 10.95 -2.51 -5.38
C PHE A 461 9.82 -1.48 -5.33
N ARG A 462 8.66 -1.80 -4.70
CA ARG A 462 7.53 -0.87 -4.59
C ARG A 462 7.96 0.44 -3.92
N LEU A 463 8.82 0.34 -2.91
CA LEU A 463 9.38 1.47 -2.18
C LEU A 463 10.30 2.39 -3.00
N LEU A 464 10.56 2.04 -4.27
CA LEU A 464 11.32 2.85 -5.24
C LEU A 464 10.44 3.27 -6.43
N ASP A 465 9.52 2.39 -6.84
CA ASP A 465 8.61 2.58 -7.98
C ASP A 465 7.51 3.61 -7.69
N TYR A 466 7.05 3.67 -6.43
CA TYR A 466 6.05 4.62 -5.97
C TYR A 466 6.71 5.76 -5.17
N MET A 467 6.25 7.00 -5.36
CA MET A 467 6.72 8.14 -4.56
C MET A 467 6.18 7.99 -3.13
N THR A 468 7.03 7.54 -2.22
CA THR A 468 6.64 7.23 -0.83
C THR A 468 6.72 8.43 0.09
N THR A 469 7.61 9.40 -0.19
CA THR A 469 7.81 10.56 0.68
C THR A 469 8.28 11.80 -0.06
N LEU A 470 7.82 12.98 0.34
CA LEU A 470 8.36 14.24 -0.19
C LEU A 470 9.61 14.66 0.58
N MET A 471 10.61 15.17 -0.13
CA MET A 471 11.79 15.77 0.46
C MET A 471 11.54 17.25 0.79
N SER A 472 11.95 17.68 1.98
CA SER A 472 12.02 19.08 2.38
C SER A 472 12.87 19.93 1.41
N THR A 473 12.55 21.23 1.31
CA THR A 473 13.43 22.21 0.67
C THR A 473 14.17 23.03 1.74
N HIS A 474 15.19 23.80 1.35
CA HIS A 474 15.89 24.67 2.30
C HIS A 474 15.00 25.75 2.92
N ARG A 475 13.86 26.05 2.29
CA ARG A 475 12.91 27.06 2.74
C ARG A 475 11.73 26.47 3.49
N CYS A 476 11.26 25.30 3.06
CA CYS A 476 10.05 24.66 3.56
C CYS A 476 10.38 23.25 4.02
N ALA A 477 10.33 23.01 5.33
CA ALA A 477 10.51 21.69 5.91
C ALA A 477 9.18 20.91 5.93
N ALA A 478 9.27 19.60 5.78
CA ALA A 478 8.12 18.70 5.80
C ALA A 478 7.57 18.44 7.22
N LEU A 479 8.42 18.54 8.24
CA LEU A 479 8.16 18.07 9.61
C LEU A 479 8.73 19.04 10.67
N ASP A 480 8.52 20.35 10.50
CA ASP A 480 9.02 21.39 11.43
C ASP A 480 8.18 21.58 12.71
N GLY A 481 7.04 20.88 12.84
CA GLY A 481 6.11 21.01 13.96
C GLY A 481 5.19 22.24 13.88
N GLU A 482 5.25 23.02 12.81
CA GLU A 482 4.36 24.15 12.60
C GLU A 482 3.13 23.77 11.78
N VAL A 483 1.97 24.34 12.14
CA VAL A 483 0.73 24.17 11.40
C VAL A 483 0.90 24.69 9.96
N GLY A 484 0.43 23.91 8.98
CA GLY A 484 0.48 24.23 7.55
C GLY A 484 1.85 24.06 6.88
N ASN A 485 2.82 23.41 7.53
CA ASN A 485 4.13 23.13 6.92
C ASN A 485 4.04 22.30 5.63
N ASP A 486 3.13 21.35 5.59
CA ASP A 486 2.82 20.53 4.44
C ASP A 486 2.36 21.39 3.25
N LEU A 487 1.48 22.38 3.48
CA LEU A 487 1.02 23.29 2.44
C LEU A 487 2.14 24.19 1.94
N ARG A 488 3.00 24.69 2.84
CA ARG A 488 4.19 25.50 2.47
C ARG A 488 5.15 24.70 1.60
N LEU A 489 5.42 23.44 1.96
CA LEU A 489 6.26 22.55 1.18
C LEU A 489 5.63 22.25 -0.18
N LYS A 490 4.34 21.89 -0.23
CA LYS A 490 3.66 21.58 -1.50
C LYS A 490 3.66 22.76 -2.48
N ARG A 491 3.50 24.00 -2.00
CA ARG A 491 3.63 25.23 -2.81
C ARG A 491 5.01 25.39 -3.43
N ASP A 492 6.04 25.16 -2.62
CA ASP A 492 7.43 25.28 -3.07
C ASP A 492 7.76 24.19 -4.11
N LEU A 493 7.35 22.95 -3.86
CA LEU A 493 7.52 21.83 -4.80
C LEU A 493 6.69 22.00 -6.09
N ALA A 494 5.52 22.65 -6.01
CA ALA A 494 4.73 22.98 -7.18
C ALA A 494 5.42 24.01 -8.09
N ALA A 495 6.08 25.01 -7.51
CA ALA A 495 6.90 25.96 -8.26
C ALA A 495 8.08 25.27 -8.98
N MET A 496 8.60 24.18 -8.41
CA MET A 496 9.65 23.35 -9.02
C MET A 496 9.10 22.31 -10.02
N GLY A 497 7.78 22.18 -10.16
CA GLY A 497 7.14 21.16 -10.99
C GLY A 497 7.30 19.73 -10.45
N VAL A 498 7.60 19.56 -9.16
CA VAL A 498 7.82 18.25 -8.51
C VAL A 498 6.52 17.67 -7.95
N PHE A 499 5.61 18.51 -7.47
CA PHE A 499 4.36 18.10 -6.84
C PHE A 499 3.22 19.11 -7.09
N HIS A 500 1.98 18.81 -6.67
CA HIS A 500 0.86 19.74 -6.78
C HIS A 500 0.21 20.05 -5.42
N GLU A 501 -0.23 21.30 -5.21
CA GLU A 501 -0.74 21.77 -3.92
C GLU A 501 -2.01 21.06 -3.44
N SER A 502 -2.88 20.67 -4.36
CA SER A 502 -4.13 19.96 -4.06
C SER A 502 -3.93 18.50 -3.67
N MET A 503 -2.77 17.89 -3.99
CA MET A 503 -2.51 16.49 -3.67
C MET A 503 -2.27 16.32 -2.16
N SER A 504 -2.63 15.13 -1.65
CA SER A 504 -2.23 14.73 -0.30
C SER A 504 -0.71 14.61 -0.22
N THR A 505 -0.11 15.20 0.82
CA THR A 505 1.32 15.07 1.12
C THR A 505 1.71 13.60 1.28
N TYR A 506 2.78 13.18 0.60
CA TYR A 506 3.31 11.83 0.69
C TYR A 506 4.39 11.78 1.78
N LEU A 507 4.21 10.84 2.71
CA LEU A 507 5.11 10.52 3.81
C LEU A 507 5.06 9.00 4.06
N LEU A 508 6.20 8.42 4.44
CA LEU A 508 6.28 7.01 4.83
C LEU A 508 5.39 6.72 6.05
N TYR A 509 5.41 7.64 7.02
CA TYR A 509 4.59 7.62 8.21
C TYR A 509 3.88 8.97 8.32
N LYS A 510 2.55 8.96 8.22
CA LYS A 510 1.75 10.16 8.03
C LYS A 510 0.85 10.42 9.23
N GLN A 511 0.85 11.63 9.76
CA GLN A 511 -0.10 12.03 10.79
C GLN A 511 -1.53 12.03 10.24
N ARG A 512 -2.44 11.43 11.00
CA ARG A 512 -3.88 11.53 10.82
C ARG A 512 -4.37 12.52 11.88
N SER A 513 -4.58 13.77 11.48
CA SER A 513 -4.96 14.85 12.40
C SER A 513 -6.44 14.80 12.75
N PHE A 514 -6.75 15.16 14.00
CA PHE A 514 -8.12 15.09 14.52
C PHE A 514 -9.11 15.95 13.74
N GLU A 515 -8.72 17.17 13.36
CA GLU A 515 -9.59 18.09 12.62
C GLU A 515 -10.04 17.52 11.27
N VAL A 516 -9.18 16.75 10.60
CA VAL A 516 -9.45 16.21 9.25
C VAL A 516 -10.11 14.83 9.34
N MET A 517 -9.65 13.98 10.25
CA MET A 517 -10.02 12.56 10.29
C MET A 517 -11.05 12.22 11.37
N GLY A 518 -11.28 13.11 12.34
CA GLY A 518 -12.10 12.84 13.53
C GLY A 518 -11.41 12.00 14.61
N PHE A 519 -10.12 11.68 14.41
CA PHE A 519 -9.24 11.02 15.37
C PHE A 519 -7.79 11.50 15.20
N SER A 520 -6.99 11.44 16.27
CA SER A 520 -5.56 11.74 16.22
C SER A 520 -4.75 10.45 16.17
N GLY A 521 -3.77 10.38 15.28
CA GLY A 521 -3.05 9.14 15.04
C GLY A 521 -2.03 9.20 13.92
N PHE A 522 -1.64 8.02 13.45
CA PHE A 522 -0.62 7.88 12.42
C PHE A 522 -0.91 6.73 11.47
N GLU A 523 -0.49 6.90 10.23
CA GLU A 523 -0.60 5.90 9.18
C GLU A 523 0.77 5.48 8.67
N GLY A 524 1.05 4.18 8.70
CA GLY A 524 2.18 3.58 7.99
C GLY A 524 1.81 3.26 6.54
N ARG A 525 2.49 3.89 5.58
CA ARG A 525 2.23 3.77 4.13
C ARG A 525 3.31 2.96 3.38
N PHE A 526 4.21 2.34 4.12
CA PHE A 526 5.39 1.63 3.62
C PHE A 526 5.20 0.11 3.49
N TYR A 527 4.03 -0.46 3.77
CA TYR A 527 3.82 -1.89 3.58
C TYR A 527 3.57 -2.23 2.11
N SER A 528 4.36 -3.17 1.62
CA SER A 528 4.22 -3.76 0.28
C SER A 528 3.29 -4.98 0.37
N LEU A 529 3.74 -6.18 0.01
CA LEU A 529 2.95 -7.42 0.12
C LEU A 529 3.35 -8.24 1.35
N PHE A 530 2.37 -8.69 2.12
CA PHE A 530 2.54 -9.68 3.19
C PHE A 530 2.49 -11.11 2.63
N ASP A 531 3.42 -12.00 3.03
CA ASP A 531 3.32 -13.43 2.70
C ASP A 531 2.15 -14.08 3.46
N SER A 532 1.95 -13.66 4.71
CA SER A 532 0.85 -14.10 5.59
C SER A 532 0.28 -12.92 6.36
N LEU A 533 -1.05 -12.81 6.45
CA LEU A 533 -1.69 -11.75 7.23
C LEU A 533 -1.52 -12.05 8.74
N GLU A 534 -1.66 -13.31 9.16
CA GLU A 534 -1.45 -13.70 10.57
C GLU A 534 0.02 -13.70 10.98
N ALA A 535 0.93 -14.22 10.13
CA ALA A 535 2.34 -14.38 10.53
C ALA A 535 3.20 -13.15 10.24
N ASP A 536 2.75 -12.21 9.38
CA ASP A 536 3.53 -11.03 9.02
C ASP A 536 2.79 -9.70 9.28
N MET A 537 1.51 -9.56 8.90
CA MET A 537 0.77 -8.29 9.15
C MET A 537 0.48 -8.06 10.64
N ARG A 538 0.07 -9.10 11.38
CA ARG A 538 -0.13 -9.01 12.84
C ARG A 538 1.09 -8.46 13.61
N PRO A 539 2.30 -9.06 13.50
CA PRO A 539 3.47 -8.52 14.20
C PRO A 539 3.90 -7.16 13.65
N ALA A 540 3.68 -6.87 12.37
CA ALA A 540 3.95 -5.53 11.81
C ALA A 540 3.08 -4.45 12.44
N ALA A 541 1.77 -4.67 12.54
CA ALA A 541 0.85 -3.73 13.16
C ALA A 541 1.20 -3.50 14.64
N ARG A 542 1.54 -4.57 15.37
CA ARG A 542 1.96 -4.49 16.77
C ARG A 542 3.30 -3.75 16.93
N LEU A 543 4.26 -3.97 16.04
CA LEU A 543 5.53 -3.23 16.05
C LEU A 543 5.32 -1.75 15.74
N GLN A 544 4.42 -1.41 14.79
CA GLN A 544 4.07 -0.02 14.50
C GLN A 544 3.49 0.67 15.73
N GLN A 545 2.53 0.03 16.42
CA GLN A 545 1.95 0.54 17.66
C GLN A 545 3.03 0.76 18.73
N PHE A 546 3.86 -0.27 18.98
CA PHE A 546 4.96 -0.20 19.93
C PHE A 546 5.92 0.95 19.64
N LEU A 547 6.35 1.12 18.38
CA LEU A 547 7.26 2.20 17.99
C LEU A 547 6.62 3.58 18.09
N SER A 548 5.30 3.68 17.90
CA SER A 548 4.55 4.93 18.10
C SER A 548 4.54 5.33 19.58
N ALA A 549 4.26 4.36 20.46
CA ALA A 549 4.29 4.57 21.90
C ALA A 549 5.70 4.90 22.40
N LEU A 550 6.72 4.17 21.93
CA LEU A 550 8.12 4.45 22.25
C LEU A 550 8.54 5.84 21.78
N ALA A 551 8.14 6.27 20.57
CA ALA A 551 8.43 7.60 20.09
C ALA A 551 7.75 8.68 20.96
N CYS A 552 6.49 8.48 21.35
CA CYS A 552 5.81 9.38 22.29
C CYS A 552 6.55 9.45 23.63
N LYS A 553 6.99 8.32 24.18
CA LYS A 553 7.82 8.27 25.40
C LYS A 553 9.09 9.09 25.24
N LEU A 554 9.83 8.93 24.14
CA LEU A 554 11.09 9.64 23.91
C LEU A 554 10.89 11.17 23.86
N VAL A 555 9.75 11.63 23.32
CA VAL A 555 9.37 13.05 23.33
C VAL A 555 8.98 13.51 24.72
N LEU A 556 8.02 12.83 25.37
CA LEU A 556 7.45 13.24 26.65
C LEU A 556 8.44 13.16 27.82
N SER A 557 9.43 12.27 27.75
CA SER A 557 10.55 12.21 28.71
C SER A 557 11.63 13.26 28.45
N GLY A 558 11.54 14.03 27.36
CA GLY A 558 12.58 14.98 26.93
C GLY A 558 13.85 14.34 26.37
N ARG A 559 13.86 13.01 26.16
CA ARG A 559 15.02 12.26 25.63
C ARG A 559 15.35 12.63 24.18
N VAL A 560 14.33 12.99 23.41
CA VAL A 560 14.43 13.49 22.04
C VAL A 560 13.59 14.75 21.92
N SER A 561 14.21 15.84 21.51
CA SER A 561 13.57 17.12 21.22
C SER A 561 13.72 17.47 19.74
N ARG A 562 13.14 18.58 19.30
CA ARG A 562 13.31 19.03 17.91
C ARG A 562 14.77 19.29 17.55
N SER A 563 15.57 19.79 18.49
CA SER A 563 17.02 20.00 18.27
C SER A 563 17.79 18.70 18.09
N SER A 564 17.26 17.56 18.56
CA SER A 564 17.89 16.25 18.37
C SER A 564 17.80 15.78 16.91
N ILE A 565 16.80 16.26 16.15
CA ILE A 565 16.57 15.88 14.74
C ILE A 565 16.19 17.15 13.93
N PRO A 566 17.19 17.92 13.47
CA PRO A 566 16.98 19.16 12.70
C PRO A 566 16.20 18.97 11.38
N ASP A 567 15.63 20.08 10.91
CA ASP A 567 14.69 20.14 9.78
C ASP A 567 15.34 20.24 8.39
N SER A 568 16.67 20.28 8.31
CA SER A 568 17.38 20.48 7.05
C SER A 568 17.17 19.30 6.08
N PRO A 569 17.03 19.53 4.76
CA PRO A 569 16.92 18.47 3.75
C PRO A 569 18.03 17.42 3.81
N GLU A 570 19.25 17.81 4.18
CA GLU A 570 20.39 16.91 4.29
C GLU A 570 20.22 15.93 5.45
N VAL A 571 19.83 16.41 6.64
CA VAL A 571 19.54 15.57 7.81
C VAL A 571 18.36 14.63 7.54
N GLU A 572 17.34 15.12 6.84
CA GLU A 572 16.21 14.32 6.39
C GLU A 572 16.60 13.22 5.42
N SER A 573 17.38 13.57 4.41
CA SER A 573 17.89 12.60 3.47
C SER A 573 18.83 11.59 4.15
N GLU A 574 19.63 12.03 5.12
CA GLU A 574 20.59 11.16 5.82
C GLU A 574 19.88 10.06 6.62
N ARG A 575 18.80 10.38 7.34
CA ARG A 575 18.01 9.37 8.08
C ARG A 575 17.19 8.48 7.13
N ARG A 576 16.60 9.04 6.06
CA ARG A 576 15.75 8.29 5.12
C ARG A 576 16.53 7.39 4.16
N GLN A 577 17.79 7.69 3.84
CA GLN A 577 18.58 6.84 2.94
C GLN A 577 18.65 5.38 3.42
N ILE A 578 18.57 5.16 4.73
CA ILE A 578 18.74 3.85 5.36
C ILE A 578 17.55 2.94 5.01
N PHE A 579 16.35 3.51 4.96
CA PHE A 579 15.14 2.84 4.54
C PHE A 579 15.26 2.34 3.10
N PHE A 580 15.60 3.23 2.16
CA PHE A 580 15.78 2.87 0.75
C PHE A 580 16.97 1.94 0.52
N ALA A 581 18.07 2.11 1.26
CA ALA A 581 19.20 1.19 1.22
C ALA A 581 18.78 -0.22 1.67
N THR A 582 17.86 -0.34 2.62
CA THR A 582 17.31 -1.63 3.07
C THR A 582 16.40 -2.24 1.99
N ALA A 583 15.52 -1.44 1.37
CA ALA A 583 14.65 -1.88 0.28
C ALA A 583 15.41 -2.42 -0.93
N ILE A 584 16.50 -1.73 -1.31
CA ILE A 584 17.41 -2.16 -2.38
C ILE A 584 18.27 -3.35 -1.92
N ASN A 585 18.39 -3.63 -0.62
CA ASN A 585 19.36 -4.56 -0.02
C ASN A 585 20.82 -4.17 -0.33
N LEU A 586 21.14 -2.91 -0.08
CA LEU A 586 22.52 -2.43 -0.07
C LEU A 586 23.22 -2.88 1.22
N PRO A 587 24.50 -3.30 1.15
CA PRO A 587 25.19 -3.79 2.34
C PRO A 587 25.62 -2.69 3.31
N THR A 588 25.79 -1.44 2.84
CA THR A 588 26.26 -0.33 3.68
C THR A 588 25.71 1.02 3.20
N PHE A 589 25.47 1.93 4.13
CA PHE A 589 25.13 3.34 3.92
C PHE A 589 26.16 4.27 4.60
N PHE A 590 25.97 5.58 4.52
CA PHE A 590 26.91 6.57 5.06
C PHE A 590 26.23 7.63 5.91
N VAL A 591 26.87 8.02 7.00
CA VAL A 591 26.39 9.06 7.93
C VAL A 591 27.54 10.01 8.22
N ARG A 592 27.31 11.31 8.23
CA ARG A 592 28.30 12.32 8.60
C ARG A 592 28.71 12.16 10.06
N ARG A 593 30.01 12.29 10.34
CA ARG A 593 30.53 12.28 11.72
C ARG A 593 30.05 13.47 12.54
N ASP A 594 29.80 14.58 11.86
CA ASP A 594 29.34 15.86 12.40
C ASP A 594 27.85 16.10 12.07
N SER A 595 27.07 15.02 11.91
CA SER A 595 25.64 15.14 11.63
C SER A 595 24.92 15.91 12.75
N GLY A 596 24.00 16.80 12.36
CA GLY A 596 23.10 17.47 13.31
C GLY A 596 22.05 16.53 13.92
N ASN A 597 21.90 15.31 13.40
CA ASN A 597 20.96 14.32 13.92
C ASN A 597 21.60 13.53 15.07
N ALA A 598 21.42 14.03 16.29
CA ALA A 598 21.97 13.43 17.50
C ALA A 598 21.41 12.02 17.76
N LEU A 599 20.13 11.78 17.46
CA LEU A 599 19.52 10.46 17.61
C LEU A 599 20.16 9.44 16.65
N LEU A 600 20.34 9.81 15.38
CA LEU A 600 20.99 8.94 14.40
C LEU A 600 22.43 8.61 14.81
N LEU A 601 23.19 9.57 15.32
CA LEU A 601 24.56 9.33 15.79
C LEU A 601 24.63 8.36 16.97
N ASP A 602 23.71 8.47 17.94
CA ASP A 602 23.58 7.51 19.03
C ASP A 602 23.27 6.10 18.51
N LEU A 603 22.26 5.97 17.64
CA LEU A 603 21.90 4.69 17.02
C LEU A 603 23.07 4.07 16.24
N VAL A 604 23.81 4.89 15.48
CA VAL A 604 24.99 4.44 14.73
C VAL A 604 26.13 4.05 15.66
N SER A 605 26.31 4.71 16.81
CA SER A 605 27.38 4.40 17.76
C SER A 605 27.26 2.99 18.36
N ARG A 606 26.04 2.45 18.41
CA ARG A 606 25.71 1.10 18.88
C ARG A 606 25.95 0.03 17.80
N ALA A 607 26.07 0.41 16.54
CA ALA A 607 26.29 -0.53 15.44
C ALA A 607 27.73 -1.04 15.40
N SER A 608 27.90 -2.35 15.20
CA SER A 608 29.21 -2.97 15.06
C SER A 608 29.86 -2.67 13.71
N GLY A 609 31.19 -2.56 13.68
CA GLY A 609 31.97 -2.43 12.44
C GLY A 609 31.85 -1.08 11.72
N VAL A 610 31.40 -0.04 12.42
CA VAL A 610 31.36 1.34 11.91
C VAL A 610 32.78 1.87 11.73
N ARG A 611 33.07 2.44 10.55
CA ARG A 611 34.39 2.96 10.22
C ARG A 611 34.34 4.23 9.39
N GLY A 612 35.41 5.01 9.40
CA GLY A 612 35.57 6.11 8.45
C GLY A 612 35.53 5.64 6.99
N SER A 613 34.84 6.40 6.15
CA SER A 613 34.88 6.20 4.70
C SER A 613 36.11 6.88 4.11
N HIS A 614 37.04 6.10 3.56
CA HIS A 614 38.16 6.65 2.79
C HIS A 614 37.68 7.49 1.60
N ARG A 615 36.54 7.12 1.00
CA ARG A 615 36.08 7.78 -0.22
C ARG A 615 35.21 9.00 0.03
N TYR A 616 34.50 9.02 1.14
CA TYR A 616 33.71 10.17 1.56
C TYR A 616 34.31 10.65 2.88
N PRO A 617 35.39 11.43 2.85
CA PRO A 617 35.98 12.00 4.06
C PRO A 617 34.91 12.67 4.93
N GLY A 618 35.05 12.57 6.25
CA GLY A 618 34.05 13.06 7.20
C GLY A 618 32.82 12.16 7.38
N ASN A 619 32.65 11.10 6.59
CA ASN A 619 31.53 10.17 6.74
C ASN A 619 31.94 8.85 7.42
N LEU A 620 31.07 8.34 8.27
CA LEU A 620 31.01 6.97 8.76
C LEU A 620 30.36 6.08 7.70
N ARG A 621 30.92 4.88 7.52
CA ARG A 621 30.34 3.80 6.73
C ARG A 621 29.76 2.78 7.69
N VAL A 622 28.46 2.55 7.57
CA VAL A 622 27.69 1.68 8.47
C VAL A 622 27.11 0.51 7.69
N HIS A 623 27.12 -0.68 8.28
CA HIS A 623 26.47 -1.85 7.69
C HIS A 623 24.97 -1.82 7.98
N VAL A 624 24.13 -1.98 6.95
CA VAL A 624 22.66 -1.92 7.10
C VAL A 624 22.20 -2.96 8.14
N GLN A 625 22.73 -4.17 8.05
CA GLN A 625 22.41 -5.25 8.98
C GLN A 625 22.78 -4.94 10.44
N GLU A 626 23.95 -4.34 10.66
CA GLU A 626 24.41 -3.98 12.01
C GLU A 626 23.64 -2.78 12.56
N TYR A 627 23.20 -1.86 11.70
CA TYR A 627 22.28 -0.80 12.10
C TYR A 627 20.94 -1.37 12.57
N ARG A 628 20.35 -2.33 11.84
CA ARG A 628 19.08 -2.97 12.25
C ARG A 628 19.18 -3.68 13.59
N LYS A 629 20.33 -4.31 13.90
CA LYS A 629 20.60 -4.86 15.23
C LYS A 629 20.75 -3.76 16.29
N ALA A 630 21.47 -2.68 15.98
CA ALA A 630 21.61 -1.54 16.88
C ALA A 630 20.26 -0.87 17.22
N LEU A 631 19.32 -0.84 16.28
CA LEU A 631 17.95 -0.39 16.54
C LEU A 631 17.25 -1.26 17.59
N LEU A 632 17.40 -2.60 17.52
CA LEU A 632 16.86 -3.51 18.52
C LEU A 632 17.51 -3.31 19.89
N ASP A 633 18.84 -3.15 19.92
CA ASP A 633 19.57 -2.94 21.17
C ASP A 633 19.18 -1.61 21.83
N PHE A 634 18.89 -0.57 21.02
CA PHE A 634 18.32 0.69 21.50
C PHE A 634 16.89 0.51 22.06
N ILE A 635 16.03 -0.23 21.35
CA ILE A 635 14.67 -0.56 21.82
C ILE A 635 14.71 -1.29 23.16
N GLU A 636 15.59 -2.28 23.30
CA GLU A 636 15.75 -3.06 24.53
C GLU A 636 16.30 -2.22 25.70
N SER A 637 17.15 -1.23 25.43
CA SER A 637 17.71 -0.37 26.47
C SER A 637 16.79 0.77 26.89
N GLU A 638 16.26 1.53 25.92
CA GLU A 638 15.47 2.74 26.19
C GLU A 638 13.97 2.44 26.37
N GLY A 639 13.50 1.31 25.86
CA GLY A 639 12.09 0.92 25.86
C GLY A 639 11.73 -0.21 26.83
N ARG A 640 12.55 -0.51 27.84
CA ARG A 640 12.35 -1.66 28.75
C ARG A 640 10.96 -1.71 29.39
N ASP A 641 10.54 -0.59 29.95
CA ASP A 641 9.21 -0.37 30.52
C ASP A 641 8.09 -0.48 29.48
N VAL A 642 8.29 0.05 28.27
CA VAL A 642 7.33 -0.08 27.16
C VAL A 642 7.26 -1.55 26.69
N ILE A 643 8.38 -2.28 26.71
CA ILE A 643 8.41 -3.72 26.38
C ILE A 643 7.59 -4.51 27.40
N GLU A 644 7.72 -4.18 28.68
CA GLU A 644 6.94 -4.78 29.76
C GLU A 644 5.45 -4.45 29.61
N LEU A 645 5.11 -3.17 29.41
CA LEU A 645 3.74 -2.71 29.18
C LEU A 645 3.06 -3.46 28.03
N PHE A 646 3.79 -3.71 26.94
CA PHE A 646 3.25 -4.40 25.77
C PHE A 646 3.37 -5.93 25.82
N GLY A 647 4.07 -6.51 26.80
CA GLY A 647 4.50 -7.91 26.74
C GLY A 647 5.28 -8.23 25.44
N ALA A 648 6.08 -7.28 24.93
CA ALA A 648 6.64 -7.33 23.57
C ALA A 648 7.84 -8.29 23.39
N GLY A 649 8.19 -9.09 24.41
CA GLY A 649 9.38 -9.95 24.39
C GLY A 649 9.39 -10.96 23.24
N GLU A 650 8.26 -11.61 22.94
CA GLU A 650 8.16 -12.54 21.80
C GLU A 650 8.24 -11.83 20.45
N LEU A 651 7.58 -10.68 20.32
CA LEU A 651 7.61 -9.85 19.11
C LEU A 651 9.06 -9.45 18.76
N LEU A 652 9.84 -8.99 19.75
CA LEU A 652 11.22 -8.58 19.54
C LEU A 652 12.15 -9.78 19.27
N ARG A 653 11.89 -10.95 19.88
CA ARG A 653 12.62 -12.18 19.56
C ARG A 653 12.38 -12.63 18.11
N ASP A 654 11.13 -12.64 17.65
CA ASP A 654 10.77 -12.95 16.25
C ASP A 654 11.40 -11.93 15.29
N LEU A 655 11.30 -10.64 15.59
CA LEU A 655 11.90 -9.58 14.80
C LEU A 655 13.42 -9.75 14.68
N ARG A 656 14.12 -10.04 15.79
CA ARG A 656 15.57 -10.31 15.81
C ARG A 656 15.93 -11.54 14.98
N ALA A 657 15.13 -12.60 15.05
CA ALA A 657 15.32 -13.81 14.25
C ALA A 657 15.21 -13.50 12.74
N ARG A 658 14.17 -12.78 12.32
CA ARG A 658 13.96 -12.40 10.91
C ARG A 658 14.99 -11.41 10.37
N ILE A 659 15.48 -10.52 11.22
CA ILE A 659 16.60 -9.65 10.86
C ILE A 659 17.83 -10.50 10.63
N THR A 660 18.15 -11.41 11.56
CA THR A 660 19.37 -12.24 11.50
C THR A 660 19.35 -13.24 10.34
N ASP A 661 18.20 -13.85 10.08
CA ASP A 661 17.95 -14.72 8.94
C ASP A 661 16.82 -14.15 8.06
N PRO A 662 17.17 -13.37 7.02
CA PRO A 662 16.19 -12.78 6.10
C PRO A 662 15.30 -13.80 5.37
N GLU A 663 15.67 -15.08 5.33
CA GLU A 663 14.83 -16.13 4.77
C GLU A 663 13.56 -16.35 5.61
N LEU A 664 13.59 -16.02 6.91
CA LEU A 664 12.41 -16.05 7.77
C LEU A 664 11.47 -14.86 7.55
N GLY A 665 11.95 -13.78 6.93
CA GLY A 665 11.14 -12.61 6.60
C GLY A 665 10.24 -12.81 5.37
N ALA A 666 9.25 -11.94 5.22
CA ALA A 666 8.33 -11.96 4.07
C ALA A 666 9.06 -11.89 2.72
N GLY A 667 10.14 -11.10 2.62
CA GLY A 667 10.94 -11.02 1.39
C GLY A 667 11.56 -12.36 0.99
N GLY A 668 12.10 -13.10 1.95
CA GLY A 668 12.64 -14.43 1.73
C GLY A 668 11.55 -15.45 1.37
N LYS A 669 10.44 -15.47 2.13
CA LYS A 669 9.29 -16.36 1.88
C LYS A 669 8.72 -16.19 0.48
N LEU A 670 8.39 -14.95 0.09
CA LEU A 670 7.86 -14.64 -1.24
C LEU A 670 8.85 -15.03 -2.34
N THR A 671 10.13 -14.69 -2.18
CA THR A 671 11.17 -15.06 -3.17
C THR A 671 11.27 -16.57 -3.34
N ARG A 672 11.22 -17.35 -2.26
CA ARG A 672 11.22 -18.83 -2.34
C ARG A 672 10.01 -19.38 -3.07
N ARG A 673 8.81 -18.84 -2.83
CA ARG A 673 7.60 -19.25 -3.56
C ARG A 673 7.77 -19.03 -5.06
N ILE A 674 8.21 -17.83 -5.45
CA ILE A 674 8.45 -17.47 -6.86
C ILE A 674 9.47 -18.41 -7.49
N LEU A 675 10.62 -18.61 -6.84
CA LEU A 675 11.67 -19.49 -7.33
C LEU A 675 11.24 -20.95 -7.45
N LYS A 676 10.43 -21.45 -6.50
CA LYS A 676 9.86 -22.79 -6.55
C LYS A 676 8.89 -22.92 -7.72
N HIS A 677 8.01 -21.94 -7.92
CA HIS A 677 7.01 -21.92 -8.98
C HIS A 677 7.67 -21.97 -10.38
N VAL A 678 8.69 -21.15 -10.60
CA VAL A 678 9.42 -21.10 -11.88
C VAL A 678 10.54 -22.16 -12.02
N GLY A 679 10.78 -22.98 -11.00
CA GLY A 679 11.78 -24.05 -11.03
C GLY A 679 13.25 -23.57 -11.00
N ALA A 680 13.54 -22.42 -10.38
CA ALA A 680 14.87 -21.83 -10.30
C ALA A 680 15.47 -21.84 -8.89
N ARG A 681 16.79 -21.76 -8.77
CA ARG A 681 17.50 -21.72 -7.47
C ARG A 681 17.78 -20.31 -6.96
N THR A 682 17.95 -19.34 -7.85
CA THR A 682 18.31 -17.96 -7.49
C THR A 682 17.63 -16.98 -8.46
N PRO A 683 17.24 -15.77 -8.03
CA PRO A 683 16.59 -14.79 -8.92
C PRO A 683 17.46 -14.38 -10.10
N LEU A 684 18.79 -14.28 -9.88
CA LEU A 684 19.76 -13.92 -10.92
C LEU A 684 20.04 -15.03 -11.93
N ALA A 685 19.43 -16.22 -11.79
CA ALA A 685 19.47 -17.26 -12.81
C ALA A 685 18.38 -17.07 -13.89
N LEU A 686 17.42 -16.17 -13.64
CA LEU A 686 16.29 -15.89 -14.51
C LEU A 686 16.44 -14.53 -15.18
N ARG A 687 15.77 -14.36 -16.32
CA ARG A 687 15.49 -13.05 -16.89
C ARG A 687 14.45 -12.33 -16.04
N ALA A 688 14.44 -11.00 -16.10
CA ALA A 688 13.48 -10.18 -15.38
C ALA A 688 12.05 -10.55 -15.72
N GLN A 689 11.75 -10.69 -17.00
CA GLN A 689 10.41 -11.07 -17.46
C GLN A 689 9.94 -12.40 -16.84
N ASP A 690 10.77 -13.44 -16.88
CA ASP A 690 10.40 -14.77 -16.40
C ASP A 690 10.15 -14.77 -14.88
N PHE A 691 10.99 -14.05 -14.11
CA PHE A 691 10.80 -13.92 -12.66
C PHE A 691 9.55 -13.09 -12.32
N ASN A 692 9.36 -11.94 -12.97
CA ASN A 692 8.29 -11.01 -12.63
C ASN A 692 6.92 -11.56 -13.04
N MET A 693 6.80 -12.24 -14.20
CA MET A 693 5.59 -12.97 -14.58
C MET A 693 5.31 -14.13 -13.62
N GLY A 694 6.33 -14.93 -13.27
CA GLY A 694 6.17 -15.99 -12.28
C GLY A 694 5.77 -15.48 -10.90
N ALA A 695 6.16 -14.26 -10.54
CA ALA A 695 5.70 -13.61 -9.32
C ALA A 695 4.20 -13.30 -9.37
N GLU A 696 3.70 -12.75 -10.48
CA GLU A 696 2.26 -12.50 -10.68
C GLU A 696 1.43 -13.78 -10.62
N ASP A 697 1.92 -14.88 -11.21
CA ASP A 697 1.26 -16.17 -11.17
C ASP A 697 1.17 -16.71 -9.73
N VAL A 698 2.24 -16.59 -8.95
CA VAL A 698 2.25 -16.94 -7.52
C VAL A 698 1.27 -16.09 -6.72
N TYR A 699 1.22 -14.79 -6.97
CA TYR A 699 0.32 -13.87 -6.26
C TYR A 699 -1.15 -14.15 -6.56
N ARG A 700 -1.48 -14.35 -7.83
CA ARG A 700 -2.84 -14.64 -8.31
C ARG A 700 -3.31 -16.05 -7.94
N GLY A 701 -2.40 -17.02 -7.86
CA GLY A 701 -2.69 -18.42 -7.54
C GLY A 701 -2.35 -18.79 -6.09
N GLU A 702 -1.13 -19.28 -5.87
CA GLU A 702 -0.69 -19.92 -4.61
C GLU A 702 -0.88 -19.03 -3.38
N LEU A 703 -0.51 -17.75 -3.46
CA LEU A 703 -0.58 -16.81 -2.34
C LEU A 703 -2.04 -16.43 -2.03
N ARG A 704 -2.85 -16.16 -3.07
CA ARG A 704 -4.29 -15.91 -2.93
C ARG A 704 -4.97 -17.06 -2.18
N THR A 705 -4.71 -18.31 -2.56
CA THR A 705 -5.28 -19.48 -1.89
C THR A 705 -4.78 -19.60 -0.44
N ALA A 706 -3.52 -19.23 -0.16
CA ALA A 706 -3.00 -19.20 1.21
C ALA A 706 -3.71 -18.13 2.08
N HIS A 707 -3.94 -16.92 1.55
CA HIS A 707 -4.70 -15.88 2.27
C HIS A 707 -6.16 -16.27 2.49
N LEU A 708 -6.80 -16.94 1.53
CA LEU A 708 -8.15 -17.49 1.69
C LEU A 708 -8.20 -18.57 2.77
N ALA A 709 -7.19 -19.43 2.81
CA ALA A 709 -7.04 -20.45 3.84
C ALA A 709 -6.91 -19.84 5.23
N GLU A 710 -6.06 -18.81 5.40
CA GLU A 710 -5.94 -18.06 6.65
C GLU A 710 -7.26 -17.40 7.07
N ALA A 711 -7.98 -16.81 6.11
CA ALA A 711 -9.27 -16.18 6.39
C ALA A 711 -10.33 -17.18 6.86
N LEU A 712 -10.37 -18.38 6.28
CA LEU A 712 -11.25 -19.45 6.73
C LEU A 712 -10.83 -20.03 8.09
N ASP A 713 -9.53 -20.04 8.40
CA ASP A 713 -9.05 -20.45 9.72
C ASP A 713 -9.51 -19.46 10.80
N TYR A 714 -9.50 -18.15 10.55
CA TYR A 714 -10.16 -17.18 11.44
C TYR A 714 -11.68 -17.37 11.51
N LEU A 715 -12.34 -17.62 10.38
CA LEU A 715 -13.78 -17.87 10.36
C LEU A 715 -14.15 -19.08 11.24
N LEU A 716 -13.33 -20.14 11.23
CA LEU A 716 -13.54 -21.30 12.09
C LEU A 716 -13.46 -20.95 13.58
N GLU A 717 -12.51 -20.10 13.98
CA GLU A 717 -12.44 -19.59 15.36
C GLU A 717 -13.65 -18.74 15.73
N ASP A 718 -14.11 -17.90 14.80
CA ASP A 718 -15.28 -17.05 15.00
C ASP A 718 -16.55 -17.88 15.13
N CYS A 719 -16.74 -18.88 14.27
CA CYS A 719 -17.84 -19.83 14.34
C CYS A 719 -17.84 -20.62 15.66
N GLN A 720 -16.66 -20.99 16.16
CA GLN A 720 -16.52 -21.66 17.45
C GLN A 720 -16.94 -20.72 18.59
N THR A 721 -16.52 -19.45 18.53
CA THR A 721 -16.94 -18.42 19.48
C THR A 721 -18.45 -18.22 19.47
N VAL A 722 -19.07 -18.16 18.29
CA VAL A 722 -20.54 -18.08 18.14
C VAL A 722 -21.23 -19.30 18.75
N LYS A 723 -20.68 -20.49 18.57
CA LYS A 723 -21.22 -21.73 19.13
C LYS A 723 -21.14 -21.77 20.65
N ASP A 724 -20.01 -21.35 21.21
CA ASP A 724 -19.74 -21.45 22.66
C ASP A 724 -20.47 -20.36 23.46
N PHE A 725 -20.59 -19.15 22.90
CA PHE A 725 -21.07 -17.99 23.64
C PHE A 725 -22.39 -17.40 23.12
N GLY A 726 -22.89 -17.84 21.96
CA GLY A 726 -24.14 -17.33 21.40
C GLY A 726 -24.12 -15.82 21.14
N CYS A 727 -22.97 -15.29 20.69
CA CYS A 727 -22.68 -13.85 20.60
C CYS A 727 -23.34 -13.12 19.41
N LEU A 728 -24.08 -13.82 18.54
CA LEU A 728 -24.99 -13.17 17.60
C LEU A 728 -26.29 -12.76 18.31
N PRO A 729 -27.11 -11.84 17.74
CA PRO A 729 -28.37 -11.44 18.36
C PRO A 729 -29.23 -12.66 18.76
N ALA A 730 -29.67 -12.72 20.02
CA ALA A 730 -30.30 -13.92 20.60
C ALA A 730 -31.54 -14.43 19.83
N ARG A 731 -32.24 -13.54 19.11
CA ARG A 731 -33.34 -13.92 18.21
C ARG A 731 -32.82 -14.62 16.95
N PHE A 732 -31.72 -14.13 16.38
CA PHE A 732 -31.05 -14.71 15.23
C PHE A 732 -30.46 -16.08 15.56
N CYS A 733 -29.74 -16.24 16.68
CA CYS A 733 -29.20 -17.54 17.12
C CYS A 733 -30.26 -18.64 17.17
N ARG A 734 -31.47 -18.32 17.66
CA ARG A 734 -32.55 -19.29 17.85
C ARG A 734 -33.27 -19.70 16.58
N THR A 735 -33.39 -18.79 15.61
CA THR A 735 -34.28 -19.00 14.44
C THR A 735 -33.63 -18.64 13.11
N GLY A 736 -32.85 -17.57 13.06
CA GLY A 736 -32.17 -17.11 11.85
C GLY A 736 -30.98 -17.98 11.45
N LEU A 737 -30.13 -18.36 12.41
CA LEU A 737 -28.92 -19.16 12.13
C LEU A 737 -29.27 -20.59 11.65
N PRO A 738 -30.19 -21.34 12.29
CA PRO A 738 -30.62 -22.63 11.75
C PRO A 738 -31.28 -22.52 10.37
N ALA A 739 -32.07 -21.47 10.12
CA ALA A 739 -32.69 -21.23 8.82
C ALA A 739 -31.63 -20.93 7.74
N LEU A 740 -30.65 -20.09 8.05
CA LEU A 740 -29.56 -19.72 7.14
C LEU A 740 -28.70 -20.94 6.76
N LEU A 741 -28.38 -21.79 7.73
CA LEU A 741 -27.52 -22.97 7.52
C LEU A 741 -28.28 -24.20 7.00
N GLY A 742 -29.61 -24.12 6.86
CA GLY A 742 -30.45 -25.26 6.47
C GLY A 742 -30.46 -26.37 7.52
N GLY A 743 -30.37 -26.03 8.80
CA GLY A 743 -30.31 -26.97 9.93
C GLY A 743 -28.93 -27.57 10.21
N ARG A 744 -27.91 -27.26 9.39
CA ARG A 744 -26.52 -27.70 9.62
C ARG A 744 -25.88 -26.96 10.80
N ASP A 745 -24.90 -27.60 11.42
CA ASP A 745 -24.05 -26.98 12.44
C ASP A 745 -23.11 -25.94 11.81
N ILE A 746 -22.92 -24.80 12.49
CA ILE A 746 -22.08 -23.69 12.00
C ILE A 746 -20.62 -24.11 11.78
N MET A 747 -20.08 -24.99 12.63
CA MET A 747 -18.70 -25.46 12.49
C MET A 747 -18.58 -26.48 11.36
N GLU A 748 -19.56 -27.35 11.18
CA GLU A 748 -19.62 -28.25 10.03
C GLU A 748 -19.60 -27.46 8.72
N PHE A 749 -20.46 -26.43 8.61
CA PHE A 749 -20.53 -25.56 7.44
C PHE A 749 -19.20 -24.85 7.13
N ALA A 750 -18.56 -24.25 8.15
CA ALA A 750 -17.28 -23.58 7.95
C ALA A 750 -16.14 -24.56 7.56
N ARG A 751 -16.15 -25.79 8.10
CA ARG A 751 -15.18 -26.84 7.74
C ARG A 751 -15.38 -27.37 6.32
N GLU A 752 -16.62 -27.44 5.86
CA GLU A 752 -16.93 -27.79 4.45
C GLU A 752 -16.29 -26.76 3.51
N ALA A 753 -16.50 -25.46 3.74
CA ALA A 753 -15.89 -24.39 2.95
C ALA A 753 -14.34 -24.48 2.94
N ARG A 754 -13.74 -24.77 4.10
CA ARG A 754 -12.29 -24.98 4.23
C ARG A 754 -11.78 -26.19 3.46
N THR A 755 -12.54 -27.29 3.50
CA THR A 755 -12.23 -28.54 2.80
C THR A 755 -12.37 -28.38 1.30
N GLU A 756 -13.40 -27.65 0.86
CA GLU A 756 -13.63 -27.31 -0.54
C GLU A 756 -12.47 -26.48 -1.09
N LEU A 757 -12.09 -25.38 -0.43
CA LEU A 757 -10.92 -24.58 -0.84
C LEU A 757 -9.66 -25.43 -0.96
N LYS A 758 -9.44 -26.36 -0.02
CA LYS A 758 -8.29 -27.27 -0.06
C LYS A 758 -8.35 -28.25 -1.24
N ARG A 759 -9.56 -28.66 -1.65
CA ARG A 759 -9.80 -29.63 -2.73
C ARG A 759 -9.70 -29.00 -4.11
N THR A 760 -10.30 -27.83 -4.31
CA THR A 760 -10.45 -27.18 -5.62
C THR A 760 -9.50 -26.01 -5.83
N GLY A 761 -8.97 -25.43 -4.76
CA GLY A 761 -8.29 -24.12 -4.81
C GLY A 761 -9.25 -22.93 -4.87
N GLU A 762 -10.56 -23.18 -4.86
CA GLU A 762 -11.63 -22.19 -5.00
C GLU A 762 -12.72 -22.39 -3.94
N LEU A 763 -13.47 -21.34 -3.63
CA LEU A 763 -14.62 -21.42 -2.73
C LEU A 763 -15.83 -21.88 -3.55
N GLY A 764 -16.13 -23.17 -3.58
CA GLY A 764 -17.35 -23.75 -4.17
C GLY A 764 -18.47 -23.93 -3.13
N GLY A 765 -19.72 -24.12 -3.59
CA GLY A 765 -20.88 -24.55 -2.79
C GLY A 765 -21.40 -23.56 -1.71
N CYS A 766 -22.71 -23.28 -1.65
CA CYS A 766 -23.35 -22.47 -0.60
C CYS A 766 -22.80 -21.02 -0.41
N ARG A 767 -22.23 -20.39 -1.45
CA ARG A 767 -21.63 -19.04 -1.37
C ARG A 767 -22.54 -17.96 -0.78
N PRO A 768 -23.83 -17.86 -1.15
CA PRO A 768 -24.71 -16.85 -0.56
C PRO A 768 -24.87 -17.01 0.95
N VAL A 769 -24.84 -18.25 1.46
CA VAL A 769 -24.93 -18.53 2.90
C VAL A 769 -23.65 -18.10 3.61
N LEU A 770 -22.49 -18.39 3.01
CA LEU A 770 -21.19 -18.01 3.57
C LEU A 770 -21.01 -16.49 3.62
N ILE A 771 -21.46 -15.76 2.59
CA ILE A 771 -21.43 -14.28 2.60
C ILE A 771 -22.29 -13.74 3.76
N GLN A 772 -23.52 -14.23 3.91
CA GLN A 772 -24.41 -13.80 4.98
C GLN A 772 -23.84 -14.09 6.37
N LEU A 773 -23.23 -15.27 6.56
CA LEU A 773 -22.56 -15.63 7.80
C LEU A 773 -21.40 -14.69 8.11
N LEU A 774 -20.57 -14.39 7.11
CA LEU A 774 -19.42 -13.52 7.27
C LEU A 774 -19.84 -12.07 7.58
N LEU A 775 -20.90 -11.55 6.95
CA LEU A 775 -21.46 -10.24 7.29
C LEU A 775 -21.86 -10.16 8.76
N LEU A 776 -22.54 -11.19 9.28
CA LEU A 776 -22.97 -11.25 10.68
C LEU A 776 -21.79 -11.30 11.65
N ILE A 777 -20.75 -12.09 11.32
CA ILE A 777 -19.53 -12.21 12.14
C ILE A 777 -18.75 -10.90 12.16
N ILE A 778 -18.55 -10.26 11.01
CA ILE A 778 -17.90 -8.94 10.93
C ILE A 778 -18.72 -7.90 11.72
N GLY A 779 -20.05 -7.92 11.58
CA GLY A 779 -20.96 -7.05 12.32
C GLY A 779 -20.83 -7.21 13.84
N MET A 780 -20.78 -8.45 14.32
CA MET A 780 -20.56 -8.79 15.73
C MET A 780 -19.23 -8.25 16.24
N HIS A 781 -18.13 -8.45 15.50
CA HIS A 781 -16.83 -7.89 15.89
C HIS A 781 -16.84 -6.37 15.92
N GLY A 782 -17.53 -5.73 14.97
CA GLY A 782 -17.72 -4.28 14.95
C GLY A 782 -18.52 -3.75 16.14
N GLU A 783 -19.54 -4.48 16.60
CA GLU A 783 -20.28 -4.15 17.81
C GLU A 783 -19.41 -4.32 19.07
N ASN A 784 -18.66 -5.42 19.18
CA ASN A 784 -17.72 -5.64 20.29
C ASN A 784 -16.64 -4.54 20.36
N ALA A 785 -16.07 -4.16 19.21
CA ALA A 785 -15.09 -3.08 19.11
C ALA A 785 -15.64 -1.71 19.56
N ARG A 786 -16.97 -1.48 19.43
CA ARG A 786 -17.63 -0.27 19.95
C ARG A 786 -17.86 -0.34 21.44
N ILE A 787 -18.22 -1.50 21.99
CA ILE A 787 -18.47 -1.70 23.44
C ILE A 787 -17.18 -1.56 24.25
N SER A 788 -16.03 -1.97 23.69
CA SER A 788 -14.71 -1.73 24.28
C SER A 788 -14.26 -0.26 24.25
N ARG A 789 -15.11 0.66 23.77
CA ARG A 789 -14.93 2.11 24.01
C ARG A 789 -15.77 2.47 25.25
N PRO A 790 -15.20 3.14 26.28
CA PRO A 790 -16.05 3.73 27.31
C PRO A 790 -17.11 4.62 26.64
N ALA A 791 -18.32 4.59 27.18
CA ALA A 791 -19.47 5.32 26.62
C ALA A 791 -19.09 6.79 26.36
N ALA A 792 -19.38 7.23 25.14
CA ALA A 792 -19.03 8.55 24.59
C ALA A 792 -19.50 9.73 25.44
#